data_AF-G2E877-F1
#
_entry.id   AF-G2E877-F1
#
_cell.length_a   1.000
_cell.length_b   1.000
_cell.length_c   1.000
_cell.angle_alpha   90.00
_cell.angle_beta   90.00
_cell.angle_gamma   90.00
#
_symmetry.space_group_name_H-M   'P 1'
#
loop_
_entity.id
_entity.type
_entity.pdbx_description
1 polymer ?
#
loop_
_entity_poly.entity_id
_entity_poly.type
_entity_poly.pdbx_seq_one_letter_code
_entity_poly.pdbx_strand_id
1 'polypeptide(L)'
;MGSTLAGGPEKQLARLENLWAIQATMVAVVYPIVLAFVTLLLQRRASVKASLQVYMVETGAMVAAMSAVILVLAIAAGYLVILAAGDGWVEPVLTLCAPWFFLNAFLTAHFLFHTLRYLNEDTRLQAFERYAVYVSLPREIRQYLNTHILKASQRLSLLPGRPSWDDLLASAEMQLKSDPRIDVLGWGSEGSPCVPLYSRRRREVRDLRLRPLRWGMRLWIWQVIRERWKKKVWRWGAEKWPILFPGMEGASREFVEASPQAVLRLRVGPGSPITGVRMLCTVQNAPEPGWFSRRLIAYAFVLGEPPQPGTYYPPAALLRELIQDLIEVTPKGSDAVIRERLLMVTQVHLALLDAGAFLDDDGKRSNAALVANPNGWPGRRPSSDWIKEYDEWLQEAVERMEENTYGFQQACFLTSAMIREVSPDPLRVPVELLRLHLSLIHYLHSWKRKRTWQQDTSEAPAGQSAWLSERHQWLFERAMGEAIDTWLECDRLHQSETWSGDAEGPWVVASLKARFVRKHFDLTVEMIFDALSAGDTQTAKGLANGFLSWPQRSDYRLGEYSGVRHRVPFTMTAATLDKTWASVWGAIDGAEADQSPESIEDLCGELLLRYWFDLRYVLVLLMIRQVRSCDSTEPVLEIALALLRGPTEDWNGIDAGMDWSYPDRLLRRLMRLCHARLEYRARLDRVCKYVFIRGAGRDLEYPDFSHGFTDLTALRRPLLILLFAVAPTRRFDATAVEARLTEQAVIFDDRTRFGLADGGFLLEAWKQALRHRGIPLRRDISVVRAIRRELQRSLRNSEARVWVETVLQWIKVLPSRVKWEPMEPIKDIDGYDED
;
A
#
# COMPACT_ATOMS: atom_id res chain seq x y z
N MET A 1 -3.32 83.12 12.15
CA MET A 1 -2.44 82.49 11.14
C MET A 1 -2.95 81.09 10.89
N GLY A 2 -3.80 80.89 9.90
CA GLY A 2 -4.46 79.60 9.67
C GLY A 2 -5.26 79.64 8.38
N SER A 3 -4.57 79.66 7.24
CA SER A 3 -5.20 79.68 5.91
C SER A 3 -4.18 79.44 4.81
N THR A 4 -3.52 78.29 4.79
CA THR A 4 -2.73 77.84 3.63
C THR A 4 -2.37 76.38 3.86
N LEU A 5 -3.07 75.45 3.21
CA LEU A 5 -2.56 74.13 2.77
C LEU A 5 -3.64 73.22 2.13
N ALA A 6 -4.92 73.61 2.11
CA ALA A 6 -5.91 72.96 1.25
C ALA A 6 -5.91 73.65 -0.13
N GLY A 7 -5.32 73.02 -1.16
CA GLY A 7 -5.46 73.49 -2.53
C GLY A 7 -6.93 73.48 -2.95
N GLY A 8 -7.38 74.53 -3.65
CA GLY A 8 -8.77 74.65 -4.10
C GLY A 8 -9.26 73.47 -4.96
N PRO A 9 -10.59 73.32 -5.13
CA PRO A 9 -11.21 72.16 -5.79
C PRO A 9 -10.62 71.84 -7.16
N GLU A 10 -10.26 72.86 -7.95
CA GLU A 10 -9.55 72.70 -9.24
C GLU A 10 -8.22 71.92 -9.13
N LYS A 11 -7.42 72.20 -8.09
CA LYS A 11 -6.15 71.50 -7.85
C LYS A 11 -6.39 70.07 -7.38
N GLN A 12 -7.49 69.81 -6.69
CA GLN A 12 -7.85 68.46 -6.24
C GLN A 12 -8.42 67.63 -7.40
N LEU A 13 -9.20 68.24 -8.30
CA LEU A 13 -9.71 67.62 -9.51
C LEU A 13 -8.57 67.21 -10.45
N ALA A 14 -7.61 68.12 -10.69
CA ALA A 14 -6.40 67.81 -11.48
C ALA A 14 -5.56 66.66 -10.89
N ARG A 15 -5.52 66.52 -9.55
CA ARG A 15 -4.86 65.37 -8.90
C ARG A 15 -5.61 64.07 -9.15
N LEU A 16 -6.94 64.09 -9.14
CA LEU A 16 -7.77 62.93 -9.46
C LEU A 16 -7.62 62.52 -10.94
N GLU A 17 -7.48 63.49 -11.85
CA GLU A 17 -7.26 63.24 -13.29
C GLU A 17 -5.92 62.56 -13.52
N ASN A 18 -4.87 63.05 -12.86
CA ASN A 18 -3.55 62.43 -12.90
C ASN A 18 -3.56 61.01 -12.32
N LEU A 19 -4.24 60.79 -11.18
CA LEU A 19 -4.37 59.44 -10.59
C LEU A 19 -5.11 58.48 -11.52
N TRP A 20 -6.17 58.95 -12.18
CA TRP A 20 -6.91 58.15 -13.16
C TRP A 20 -6.04 57.80 -14.36
N ALA A 21 -5.32 58.76 -14.93
CA ALA A 21 -4.41 58.53 -16.05
C ALA A 21 -3.28 57.54 -15.70
N ILE A 22 -2.68 57.66 -14.51
CA ILE A 22 -1.64 56.72 -14.03
C ILE A 22 -2.23 55.32 -13.80
N GLN A 23 -3.44 55.20 -13.27
CA GLN A 23 -4.08 53.89 -13.10
C GLN A 23 -4.49 53.24 -14.43
N ALA A 24 -5.03 54.02 -15.35
CA ALA A 24 -5.37 53.55 -16.70
C ALA A 24 -4.12 53.03 -17.43
N THR A 25 -2.99 53.74 -17.31
CA THR A 25 -1.71 53.29 -17.87
C THR A 25 -1.15 52.05 -17.16
N MET A 26 -1.26 51.94 -15.83
CA MET A 26 -0.91 50.69 -15.12
C MET A 26 -1.73 49.50 -15.64
N VAL A 27 -3.04 49.64 -15.79
CA VAL A 27 -3.91 48.59 -16.36
C VAL A 27 -3.49 48.24 -17.79
N ALA A 28 -3.20 49.24 -18.61
CA ALA A 28 -2.76 49.07 -19.99
C ALA A 28 -1.39 48.38 -20.13
N VAL A 29 -0.55 48.40 -19.09
CA VAL A 29 0.73 47.66 -19.08
C VAL A 29 0.56 46.26 -18.50
N VAL A 30 -0.17 46.11 -17.38
CA VAL A 30 -0.31 44.84 -16.68
C VAL A 30 -1.07 43.80 -17.52
N TYR A 31 -2.16 44.18 -18.16
CA TYR A 31 -2.99 43.23 -18.91
C TYR A 31 -2.28 42.61 -20.12
N PRO A 32 -1.61 43.38 -20.98
CA PRO A 32 -0.82 42.80 -22.07
C PRO A 32 0.31 41.91 -21.59
N ILE A 33 0.99 42.25 -20.49
CA ILE A 33 2.04 41.40 -19.92
C ILE A 33 1.45 40.07 -19.41
N VAL A 34 0.33 40.12 -18.66
CA VAL A 34 -0.37 38.92 -18.20
C VAL A 34 -0.80 38.06 -19.40
N LEU A 35 -1.43 38.67 -20.42
CA LEU A 35 -1.88 37.95 -21.62
C LEU A 35 -0.70 37.35 -22.39
N ALA A 36 0.37 38.11 -22.63
CA ALA A 36 1.57 37.63 -23.31
C ALA A 36 2.20 36.45 -22.55
N PHE A 37 2.26 36.53 -21.23
CA PHE A 37 2.83 35.46 -20.41
C PHE A 37 1.93 34.22 -20.39
N VAL A 38 0.61 34.40 -20.27
CA VAL A 38 -0.36 33.30 -20.38
C VAL A 38 -0.25 32.64 -21.75
N THR A 39 -0.13 33.42 -22.84
CA THR A 39 0.07 32.87 -24.19
C THR A 39 1.40 32.15 -24.34
N LEU A 40 2.48 32.64 -23.71
CA LEU A 40 3.77 31.97 -23.72
C LEU A 40 3.72 30.65 -22.94
N LEU A 41 3.07 30.63 -21.77
CA LEU A 41 2.83 29.40 -21.00
C LEU A 41 1.97 28.40 -21.78
N LEU A 42 0.94 28.88 -22.48
CA LEU A 42 0.08 28.08 -23.37
C LEU A 42 0.84 27.47 -24.55
N GLN A 43 1.84 28.17 -25.08
CA GLN A 43 2.62 27.72 -26.25
C GLN A 43 3.72 26.71 -25.89
N ARG A 44 4.21 26.71 -24.64
CA ARG A 44 5.44 25.98 -24.29
C ARG A 44 5.24 24.54 -23.81
N ARG A 45 4.01 24.08 -23.53
CA ARG A 45 3.76 22.79 -22.85
C ARG A 45 2.42 22.16 -23.21
N ALA A 46 2.32 20.84 -23.10
CA ALA A 46 1.03 20.15 -23.05
C ALA A 46 0.35 20.24 -21.66
N SER A 47 1.12 20.45 -20.59
CA SER A 47 0.67 20.76 -19.23
C SER A 47 0.26 22.24 -19.02
N VAL A 48 -0.62 22.74 -19.87
CA VAL A 48 -1.02 24.15 -19.83
C VAL A 48 -1.74 24.50 -18.53
N LYS A 49 -2.56 23.60 -18.00
CA LYS A 49 -3.67 24.01 -17.14
C LYS A 49 -3.29 24.07 -15.66
N ALA A 50 -2.54 23.10 -15.13
CA ALA A 50 -1.98 23.21 -13.78
C ALA A 50 -0.86 24.25 -13.74
N SER A 51 0.00 24.31 -14.77
CA SER A 51 1.04 25.35 -14.86
C SER A 51 0.45 26.76 -14.79
N LEU A 52 -0.65 27.00 -15.51
CA LEU A 52 -1.37 28.27 -15.45
C LEU A 52 -1.99 28.52 -14.07
N GLN A 53 -2.57 27.50 -13.44
CA GLN A 53 -3.18 27.66 -12.12
C GLN A 53 -2.13 27.94 -11.03
N VAL A 54 -1.02 27.21 -11.03
CA VAL A 54 0.12 27.44 -10.13
C VAL A 54 0.65 28.86 -10.33
N TYR A 55 0.86 29.28 -11.58
CA TYR A 55 1.26 30.64 -11.92
C TYR A 55 0.29 31.70 -11.37
N MET A 56 -1.02 31.53 -11.60
CA MET A 56 -2.03 32.50 -11.16
C MET A 56 -2.08 32.66 -9.64
N VAL A 57 -1.88 31.56 -8.91
CA VAL A 57 -1.85 31.57 -7.43
C VAL A 57 -0.55 32.16 -6.90
N GLU A 58 0.61 31.78 -7.44
CA GLU A 58 1.92 32.23 -6.96
C GLU A 58 2.16 33.72 -7.22
N THR A 59 1.74 34.22 -8.39
CA THR A 59 1.98 35.62 -8.78
C THR A 59 0.92 36.58 -8.28
N GLY A 60 -0.24 36.07 -7.86
CA GLY A 60 -1.39 36.90 -7.49
C GLY A 60 -1.96 37.71 -8.65
N ALA A 61 -1.69 37.31 -9.90
CA ALA A 61 -2.03 38.05 -11.11
C ALA A 61 -3.52 38.47 -11.16
N MET A 62 -4.43 37.56 -10.79
CA MET A 62 -5.86 37.88 -10.77
C MET A 62 -6.22 38.94 -9.72
N VAL A 63 -5.59 38.93 -8.55
CA VAL A 63 -5.87 39.91 -7.48
C VAL A 63 -5.39 41.29 -7.89
N ALA A 64 -4.16 41.38 -8.42
CA ALA A 64 -3.61 42.63 -8.94
C ALA A 64 -4.46 43.18 -10.10
N ALA A 65 -4.80 42.33 -11.09
CA ALA A 65 -5.59 42.74 -12.24
C ALA A 65 -7.02 43.17 -11.87
N MET A 66 -7.70 42.43 -10.98
CA MET A 66 -9.05 42.78 -10.53
C MET A 66 -9.05 44.04 -9.67
N SER A 67 -8.08 44.19 -8.76
CA SER A 67 -7.93 45.41 -7.96
C SER A 67 -7.75 46.64 -8.86
N ALA A 68 -6.94 46.53 -9.91
CA ALA A 68 -6.70 47.62 -10.84
C ALA A 68 -7.96 48.02 -11.64
N VAL A 69 -8.70 47.05 -12.17
CA VAL A 69 -9.96 47.31 -12.89
C VAL A 69 -11.01 47.91 -11.96
N ILE A 70 -11.16 47.36 -10.75
CA ILE A 70 -12.14 47.86 -9.79
C ILE A 70 -11.78 49.30 -9.37
N LEU A 71 -10.50 49.61 -9.17
CA LEU A 71 -10.07 50.97 -8.84
C LEU A 71 -10.34 51.96 -9.98
N VAL A 72 -10.08 51.59 -11.23
CA VAL A 72 -10.40 52.44 -12.39
C VAL A 72 -11.92 52.70 -12.48
N LEU A 73 -12.74 51.67 -12.27
CA LEU A 73 -14.20 51.81 -12.23
C LEU A 73 -14.65 52.65 -11.03
N ALA A 74 -14.02 52.51 -9.87
CA ALA A 74 -14.32 53.30 -8.67
C ALA A 74 -13.98 54.78 -8.87
N ILE A 75 -12.84 55.11 -9.49
CA ILE A 75 -12.47 56.48 -9.82
C ILE A 75 -13.45 57.06 -10.86
N ALA A 76 -13.83 56.27 -11.88
CA ALA A 76 -14.84 56.69 -12.87
C ALA A 76 -16.21 56.96 -12.23
N ALA A 77 -16.65 56.09 -11.30
CA ALA A 77 -17.86 56.34 -10.52
C ALA A 77 -17.73 57.58 -9.63
N GLY A 78 -16.54 57.82 -9.05
CA GLY A 78 -16.21 59.04 -8.32
C GLY A 78 -16.40 60.30 -9.15
N TYR A 79 -15.97 60.30 -10.41
CA TYR A 79 -16.23 61.41 -11.35
C TYR A 79 -17.72 61.66 -11.57
N LEU A 80 -18.52 60.60 -11.73
CA LEU A 80 -19.97 60.74 -11.88
C LEU A 80 -20.63 61.35 -10.63
N VAL A 81 -20.14 61.00 -9.44
CA VAL A 81 -20.61 61.58 -8.18
C VAL A 81 -20.23 63.06 -8.08
N ILE A 82 -18.99 63.43 -8.42
CA ILE A 82 -18.54 64.83 -8.44
C ILE A 82 -19.37 65.64 -9.44
N LEU A 83 -19.64 65.10 -10.62
CA LEU A 83 -20.48 65.75 -11.65
C LEU A 83 -21.92 65.98 -11.17
N ALA A 84 -22.50 65.03 -10.42
CA ALA A 84 -23.89 65.10 -9.98
C ALA A 84 -24.09 65.92 -8.70
N ALA A 85 -23.14 65.88 -7.76
CA ALA A 85 -23.29 66.42 -6.41
C ALA A 85 -22.34 67.60 -6.10
N GLY A 86 -21.53 68.02 -7.07
CA GLY A 86 -20.63 69.18 -6.99
C GLY A 86 -19.29 68.90 -6.29
N ASP A 87 -18.43 69.93 -6.29
CA ASP A 87 -17.00 69.83 -5.92
C ASP A 87 -16.73 69.41 -4.47
N GLY A 88 -17.72 69.45 -3.58
CA GLY A 88 -17.59 69.02 -2.18
C GLY A 88 -17.25 67.53 -2.01
N TRP A 89 -17.42 66.71 -3.05
CA TRP A 89 -17.12 65.28 -3.04
C TRP A 89 -15.71 64.92 -3.50
N VAL A 90 -14.93 65.90 -3.99
CA VAL A 90 -13.58 65.64 -4.52
C VAL A 90 -12.64 65.12 -3.42
N GLU A 91 -12.63 65.75 -2.24
CA GLU A 91 -11.78 65.34 -1.12
C GLU A 91 -12.12 63.95 -0.55
N PRO A 92 -13.41 63.60 -0.30
CA PRO A 92 -13.79 62.23 0.07
C PRO A 92 -13.41 61.15 -0.95
N VAL A 93 -13.61 61.41 -2.25
CA VAL A 93 -13.25 60.47 -3.30
C VAL A 93 -11.73 60.28 -3.35
N LEU A 94 -10.97 61.37 -3.27
CA LEU A 94 -9.51 61.32 -3.30
C LEU A 94 -8.92 60.59 -2.09
N THR A 95 -9.45 60.84 -0.89
CA THR A 95 -8.99 60.18 0.35
C THR A 95 -9.27 58.67 0.36
N LEU A 96 -10.34 58.21 -0.29
CA LEU A 96 -10.63 56.79 -0.47
C LEU A 96 -9.76 56.14 -1.57
N CYS A 97 -9.59 56.81 -2.70
CA CYS A 97 -8.88 56.25 -3.86
C CYS A 97 -7.36 56.25 -3.68
N ALA A 98 -6.77 57.20 -2.96
CA ALA A 98 -5.31 57.31 -2.85
C ALA A 98 -4.65 56.11 -2.12
N PRO A 99 -5.12 55.64 -0.95
CA PRO A 99 -4.57 54.43 -0.31
C PRO A 99 -4.73 53.18 -1.18
N TRP A 100 -5.88 53.05 -1.85
CA TRP A 100 -6.12 51.94 -2.78
C TRP A 100 -5.19 52.00 -3.99
N PHE A 101 -4.91 53.19 -4.54
CA PHE A 101 -3.90 53.38 -5.58
C PHE A 101 -2.54 52.82 -5.15
N PHE A 102 -2.07 53.13 -3.94
CA PHE A 102 -0.78 52.63 -3.44
C PHE A 102 -0.80 51.11 -3.25
N LEU A 103 -1.90 50.56 -2.72
CA LEU A 103 -2.08 49.10 -2.64
C LEU A 103 -2.00 48.48 -4.04
N ASN A 104 -2.62 49.09 -5.05
CA ASN A 104 -2.62 48.56 -6.40
C ASN A 104 -1.23 48.64 -7.07
N ALA A 105 -0.48 49.72 -6.82
CA ALA A 105 0.90 49.84 -7.25
C ALA A 105 1.80 48.77 -6.61
N PHE A 106 1.64 48.52 -5.31
CA PHE A 106 2.33 47.46 -4.59
C PHE A 106 1.99 46.07 -5.15
N LEU A 107 0.70 45.76 -5.33
CA LEU A 107 0.25 44.49 -5.91
C LEU A 107 0.79 44.28 -7.33
N THR A 108 0.86 45.34 -8.13
CA THR A 108 1.42 45.31 -9.49
C THR A 108 2.92 45.04 -9.47
N ALA A 109 3.67 45.74 -8.61
CA ALA A 109 5.11 45.51 -8.45
C ALA A 109 5.41 44.10 -7.94
N HIS A 110 4.64 43.62 -6.95
CA HIS A 110 4.71 42.25 -6.44
C HIS A 110 4.43 41.23 -7.55
N PHE A 111 3.36 41.43 -8.33
CA PHE A 111 3.02 40.59 -9.47
C PHE A 111 4.17 40.49 -10.47
N LEU A 112 4.70 41.63 -10.95
CA LEU A 112 5.79 41.65 -11.93
C LEU A 112 7.06 40.97 -11.40
N PHE A 113 7.41 41.22 -10.14
CA PHE A 113 8.56 40.58 -9.50
C PHE A 113 8.40 39.06 -9.41
N HIS A 114 7.23 38.56 -8.99
CA HIS A 114 6.97 37.13 -8.91
C HIS A 114 6.87 36.48 -10.30
N THR A 115 6.35 37.16 -11.31
CA THR A 115 6.35 36.67 -12.70
C THR A 115 7.78 36.54 -13.24
N LEU A 116 8.66 37.50 -12.97
CA LEU A 116 10.08 37.42 -13.35
C LEU A 116 10.79 36.28 -12.63
N ARG A 117 10.50 36.05 -11.35
CA ARG A 117 11.08 34.91 -10.62
C ARG A 117 10.54 33.57 -11.11
N TYR A 118 9.27 33.49 -11.49
CA TYR A 118 8.65 32.27 -12.02
C TYR A 118 9.25 31.81 -13.36
N LEU A 119 9.92 32.69 -14.10
CA LEU A 119 10.71 32.31 -15.28
C LEU A 119 11.90 31.41 -14.93
N ASN A 120 12.45 31.51 -13.72
CA ASN A 120 13.52 30.65 -13.25
C ASN A 120 12.96 29.26 -12.89
N GLU A 121 13.61 28.21 -13.38
CA GLU A 121 13.10 26.83 -13.25
C GLU A 121 13.05 26.36 -11.79
N ASP A 122 14.05 26.73 -10.98
CA ASP A 122 14.08 26.40 -9.55
C ASP A 122 12.92 27.05 -8.77
N THR A 123 12.59 28.31 -9.11
CA THR A 123 11.47 28.99 -8.45
C THR A 123 10.13 28.44 -8.92
N ARG A 124 10.02 28.08 -10.20
CA ARG A 124 8.85 27.38 -10.74
C ARG A 124 8.63 26.07 -9.99
N LEU A 125 9.68 25.28 -9.80
CA LEU A 125 9.63 24.03 -9.03
C LEU A 125 9.09 24.26 -7.61
N GLN A 126 9.66 25.23 -6.88
CA GLN A 126 9.19 25.59 -5.55
C GLN A 126 7.72 26.06 -5.56
N ALA A 127 7.27 26.74 -6.61
CA ALA A 127 5.88 27.16 -6.74
C ALA A 127 4.93 25.95 -6.90
N PHE A 128 5.32 24.94 -7.69
CA PHE A 128 4.56 23.69 -7.79
C PHE A 128 4.49 22.95 -6.45
N GLU A 129 5.61 22.86 -5.75
CA GLU A 129 5.69 22.26 -4.42
C GLU A 129 4.77 22.97 -3.42
N ARG A 130 4.89 24.30 -3.31
CA ARG A 130 4.04 25.13 -2.43
C ARG A 130 2.57 24.98 -2.79
N TYR A 131 2.23 24.98 -4.08
CA TYR A 131 0.85 24.80 -4.50
C TYR A 131 0.33 23.41 -4.13
N ALA A 132 1.13 22.36 -4.33
CA ALA A 132 0.79 20.98 -3.97
C ALA A 132 0.52 20.88 -2.46
N VAL A 133 1.43 21.40 -1.64
CA VAL A 133 1.40 21.32 -0.18
C VAL A 133 0.37 22.23 0.48
N TYR A 134 0.29 23.51 0.09
CA TYR A 134 -0.55 24.49 0.78
C TYR A 134 -1.96 24.62 0.22
N VAL A 135 -2.17 24.25 -1.06
CA VAL A 135 -3.48 24.40 -1.72
C VAL A 135 -4.09 23.05 -2.06
N SER A 136 -3.34 22.17 -2.71
CA SER A 136 -3.89 20.93 -3.26
C SER A 136 -4.20 19.89 -2.20
N LEU A 137 -3.21 19.56 -1.37
CA LEU A 137 -3.28 18.52 -0.33
C LEU A 137 -4.32 18.83 0.76
N PRO A 138 -4.40 20.03 1.37
CA PRO A 138 -5.40 20.32 2.40
C PRO A 138 -6.82 20.23 1.87
N ARG A 139 -7.04 20.58 0.60
CA ARG A 139 -8.36 20.44 -0.04
C ARG A 139 -8.74 18.98 -0.24
N GLU A 140 -7.81 18.14 -0.71
CA GLU A 140 -8.04 16.70 -0.87
C GLU A 140 -8.31 16.03 0.49
N ILE A 141 -7.46 16.30 1.49
CA ILE A 141 -7.61 15.79 2.86
C ILE A 141 -8.96 16.20 3.43
N ARG A 142 -9.36 17.47 3.30
CA ARG A 142 -10.66 17.95 3.79
C ARG A 142 -11.84 17.23 3.14
N GLN A 143 -11.75 16.95 1.85
CA GLN A 143 -12.78 16.19 1.13
C GLN A 143 -12.90 14.75 1.66
N TYR A 144 -11.78 14.08 1.91
CA TYR A 144 -11.78 12.73 2.50
C TYR A 144 -12.25 12.74 3.96
N LEU A 145 -11.78 13.67 4.78
CA LEU A 145 -12.18 13.81 6.18
C LEU A 145 -13.68 14.04 6.32
N ASN A 146 -14.29 14.92 5.51
CA ASN A 146 -15.73 15.18 5.58
C ASN A 146 -16.56 13.90 5.42
N THR A 147 -16.12 13.00 4.53
CA THR A 147 -16.83 11.74 4.28
C THR A 147 -16.52 10.69 5.35
N HIS A 148 -15.28 10.62 5.84
CA HIS A 148 -14.91 9.74 6.97
C HIS A 148 -15.61 10.12 8.25
N ILE A 149 -15.66 11.41 8.58
CA ILE A 149 -16.38 11.93 9.74
C ILE A 149 -17.86 11.55 9.64
N LEU A 150 -18.47 11.63 8.44
CA LEU A 150 -19.85 11.21 8.24
C LEU A 150 -20.03 9.69 8.46
N LYS A 151 -19.15 8.84 7.90
CA LYS A 151 -19.23 7.38 8.11
C LYS A 151 -18.98 6.97 9.56
N ALA A 152 -18.03 7.62 10.23
CA ALA A 152 -17.71 7.40 11.63
C ALA A 152 -18.65 8.15 12.59
N SER A 153 -19.58 8.96 12.08
CA SER A 153 -20.38 9.90 12.89
C SER A 153 -21.18 9.22 14.00
N GLN A 154 -21.66 8.00 13.77
CA GLN A 154 -22.39 7.22 14.78
C GLN A 154 -21.45 6.68 15.87
N ARG A 155 -20.27 6.16 15.48
CA ARG A 155 -19.22 5.72 16.42
C ARG A 155 -18.69 6.88 17.27
N LEU A 156 -18.51 8.05 16.66
CA LEU A 156 -18.07 9.28 17.31
C LEU A 156 -19.20 9.98 18.10
N SER A 157 -20.39 9.38 18.21
CA SER A 157 -21.56 9.95 18.90
C SER A 157 -22.01 11.33 18.37
N LEU A 158 -21.63 11.68 17.13
CA LEU A 158 -22.02 12.90 16.44
C LEU A 158 -23.44 12.80 15.89
N LEU A 159 -23.81 11.63 15.34
CA LEU A 159 -25.18 11.30 14.91
C LEU A 159 -25.77 10.21 15.81
N PRO A 160 -27.10 10.16 16.00
CA PRO A 160 -27.75 9.10 16.76
C PRO A 160 -27.76 7.78 15.98
N GLY A 161 -27.85 6.67 16.71
CA GLY A 161 -27.89 5.31 16.16
C GLY A 161 -26.58 4.55 16.33
N ARG A 162 -26.58 3.28 15.90
CA ARG A 162 -25.40 2.41 15.87
C ARG A 162 -24.98 2.18 14.41
N PRO A 163 -23.69 2.02 14.11
CA PRO A 163 -23.23 1.77 12.75
C PRO A 163 -23.74 0.41 12.23
N SER A 164 -24.06 0.36 10.94
CA SER A 164 -24.68 -0.81 10.30
C SER A 164 -23.85 -2.10 10.34
N TRP A 165 -22.53 -1.99 10.55
CA TRP A 165 -21.60 -3.13 10.57
C TRP A 165 -21.51 -3.82 11.93
N ASP A 166 -21.88 -3.14 13.03
CA ASP A 166 -21.90 -3.76 14.37
C ASP A 166 -22.93 -4.90 14.43
N ASP A 167 -23.96 -4.85 13.58
CA ASP A 167 -25.00 -5.87 13.49
C ASP A 167 -24.52 -7.18 12.86
N LEU A 168 -23.48 -7.16 12.00
CA LEU A 168 -22.90 -8.39 11.44
C LEU A 168 -22.21 -9.25 12.50
N LEU A 169 -21.82 -8.62 13.61
CA LEU A 169 -21.18 -9.26 14.76
C LEU A 169 -22.16 -9.46 15.93
N ALA A 170 -23.36 -8.89 15.86
CA ALA A 170 -24.38 -9.00 16.88
C ALA A 170 -25.19 -10.30 16.72
N SER A 171 -25.50 -10.96 17.84
CA SER A 171 -26.37 -12.14 17.84
C SER A 171 -27.77 -11.81 17.31
N ALA A 172 -28.45 -12.81 16.72
CA ALA A 172 -29.81 -12.66 16.19
C ALA A 172 -30.81 -12.12 17.25
N GLU A 173 -30.59 -12.41 18.54
CA GLU A 173 -31.36 -11.84 19.65
C GLU A 173 -31.14 -10.34 19.88
N MET A 174 -29.92 -9.82 19.64
CA MET A 174 -29.63 -8.39 19.71
C MET A 174 -30.25 -7.63 18.54
N GLN A 175 -30.28 -8.24 17.36
CA GLN A 175 -30.95 -7.69 16.16
C GLN A 175 -32.48 -7.62 16.36
N LEU A 176 -33.06 -8.54 17.14
CA LEU A 176 -34.49 -8.56 17.48
C LEU A 176 -34.90 -7.47 18.49
N LYS A 177 -33.95 -6.89 19.25
CA LYS A 177 -34.24 -5.79 20.18
C LYS A 177 -34.53 -4.51 19.40
N SER A 178 -35.81 -4.35 19.09
CA SER A 178 -36.47 -3.36 18.22
C SER A 178 -36.15 -1.87 18.48
N ASP A 179 -34.92 -1.39 18.36
CA ASP A 179 -34.63 0.05 18.31
C ASP A 179 -34.73 0.60 16.87
N PRO A 180 -35.24 1.84 16.68
CA PRO A 180 -35.24 2.50 15.38
C PRO A 180 -33.80 2.74 14.90
N ARG A 181 -33.53 2.33 13.66
CA ARG A 181 -32.20 2.28 13.05
C ARG A 181 -31.99 3.46 12.11
N ILE A 182 -30.75 3.95 12.06
CA ILE A 182 -30.32 4.95 11.09
C ILE A 182 -29.12 4.37 10.35
N ASP A 183 -29.22 4.23 9.03
CA ASP A 183 -28.08 3.86 8.18
C ASP A 183 -27.52 5.10 7.50
N VAL A 184 -26.25 5.39 7.71
CA VAL A 184 -25.54 6.48 7.05
C VAL A 184 -24.84 5.93 5.81
N LEU A 185 -25.20 6.39 4.61
CA LEU A 185 -24.66 5.92 3.33
C LEU A 185 -24.85 4.40 3.10
N GLY A 186 -25.99 3.87 3.57
CA GLY A 186 -26.36 2.46 3.40
C GLY A 186 -26.62 2.09 1.94
N TRP A 187 -26.31 0.84 1.59
CA TRP A 187 -26.57 0.25 0.28
C TRP A 187 -28.00 -0.31 0.25
N GLY A 188 -28.72 -0.14 -0.86
CA GLY A 188 -30.07 -0.68 -1.06
C GLY A 188 -31.12 0.35 -1.50
N SER A 189 -32.04 -0.06 -2.37
CA SER A 189 -33.11 0.78 -2.92
C SER A 189 -34.42 0.74 -2.10
N GLU A 190 -34.51 -0.15 -1.11
CA GLU A 190 -35.74 -0.39 -0.35
C GLU A 190 -36.12 0.78 0.56
N GLY A 191 -37.44 1.02 0.67
CA GLY A 191 -38.06 2.04 1.53
C GLY A 191 -38.71 3.20 0.76
N SER A 192 -39.63 3.89 1.43
CA SER A 192 -40.32 5.07 0.91
C SER A 192 -39.37 6.27 0.92
N PRO A 193 -39.16 6.95 -0.22
CA PRO A 193 -38.25 8.07 -0.28
C PRO A 193 -38.81 9.29 0.44
N CYS A 194 -37.98 9.95 1.22
CA CYS A 194 -38.37 11.05 2.11
C CYS A 194 -37.32 12.17 2.09
N VAL A 195 -37.76 13.40 2.32
CA VAL A 195 -36.94 14.63 2.24
C VAL A 195 -36.39 14.90 0.82
N PRO A 196 -37.19 15.54 -0.04
CA PRO A 196 -36.70 15.99 -1.34
C PRO A 196 -35.77 17.19 -1.17
N LEU A 197 -34.65 17.18 -1.89
CA LEU A 197 -33.78 18.34 -2.08
C LEU A 197 -33.81 18.73 -3.55
N TYR A 198 -34.13 20.00 -3.81
CA TYR A 198 -34.30 20.52 -5.16
C TYR A 198 -33.13 21.43 -5.55
N SER A 199 -32.54 21.18 -6.71
CA SER A 199 -31.58 22.09 -7.33
C SER A 199 -31.85 22.23 -8.83
N ARG A 200 -32.06 23.47 -9.30
CA ARG A 200 -32.24 23.80 -10.72
C ARG A 200 -30.97 23.62 -11.55
N ARG A 201 -29.81 23.87 -10.93
CA ARG A 201 -28.49 23.70 -11.55
C ARG A 201 -27.82 22.46 -10.96
N ARG A 202 -26.93 21.82 -11.72
CA ARG A 202 -26.05 20.78 -11.19
C ARG A 202 -25.24 21.39 -10.04
N ARG A 203 -25.45 20.89 -8.82
CA ARG A 203 -24.74 21.30 -7.59
C ARG A 203 -24.16 20.06 -6.93
N GLU A 204 -23.20 20.22 -6.03
CA GLU A 204 -22.64 19.12 -5.25
C GLU A 204 -22.81 19.38 -3.76
N VAL A 205 -22.96 18.32 -2.96
CA VAL A 205 -22.94 18.43 -1.51
C VAL A 205 -21.52 18.76 -1.07
N ARG A 206 -21.28 20.03 -0.76
CA ARG A 206 -19.95 20.52 -0.38
C ARG A 206 -19.67 20.24 1.09
N ASP A 207 -20.69 20.40 1.93
CA ASP A 207 -20.57 20.27 3.37
C ASP A 207 -21.88 19.74 3.97
N LEU A 208 -21.76 19.09 5.13
CA LEU A 208 -22.86 18.48 5.84
C LEU A 208 -22.80 18.87 7.31
N ARG A 209 -23.76 19.71 7.72
CA ARG A 209 -23.84 20.23 9.07
C ARG A 209 -24.41 19.15 9.99
N LEU A 210 -23.53 18.55 10.80
CA LEU A 210 -23.90 17.41 11.66
C LEU A 210 -24.90 17.77 12.76
N ARG A 211 -24.86 18.98 13.32
CA ARG A 211 -25.79 19.42 14.39
C ARG A 211 -27.26 19.41 13.95
N PRO A 212 -27.67 20.13 12.88
CA PRO A 212 -29.06 20.07 12.42
C PRO A 212 -29.46 18.67 11.96
N LEU A 213 -28.54 17.91 11.35
CA LEU A 213 -28.80 16.52 10.97
C LEU A 213 -29.11 15.65 12.21
N ARG A 214 -28.30 15.76 13.27
CA ARG A 214 -28.48 15.06 14.55
C ARG A 214 -29.85 15.37 15.15
N TRP A 215 -30.27 16.63 15.16
CA TRP A 215 -31.57 17.03 15.68
C TRP A 215 -32.73 16.49 14.85
N GLY A 216 -32.64 16.59 13.52
CA GLY A 216 -33.64 16.02 12.61
C GLY A 216 -33.82 14.52 12.81
N MET A 217 -32.70 13.79 12.93
CA MET A 217 -32.70 12.35 13.19
C MET A 217 -33.26 11.98 14.58
N ARG A 218 -32.90 12.73 15.63
CA ARG A 218 -33.45 12.51 16.99
C ARG A 218 -34.95 12.74 17.05
N LEU A 219 -35.45 13.77 16.36
CA LEU A 219 -36.89 14.02 16.28
C LEU A 219 -37.63 12.89 15.56
N TRP A 220 -37.04 12.33 14.50
CA TRP A 220 -37.60 11.16 13.84
C TRP A 220 -37.60 9.92 14.76
N ILE A 221 -36.49 9.63 15.45
CA ILE A 221 -36.44 8.54 16.45
C ILE A 221 -37.55 8.72 17.49
N TRP A 222 -37.70 9.93 18.03
CA TRP A 222 -38.73 10.23 19.03
C TRP A 222 -40.15 10.05 18.47
N GLN A 223 -40.39 10.44 17.20
CA GLN A 223 -41.64 10.20 16.51
C GLN A 223 -41.95 8.70 16.38
N VAL A 224 -40.97 7.88 15.98
CA VAL A 224 -41.13 6.42 15.86
C VAL A 224 -41.44 5.79 17.22
N ILE A 225 -40.71 6.18 18.28
CA ILE A 225 -40.94 5.71 19.64
C ILE A 225 -42.34 6.10 20.11
N ARG A 226 -42.76 7.34 19.87
CA ARG A 226 -44.10 7.84 20.23
C ARG A 226 -45.21 7.06 19.52
N GLU A 227 -45.06 6.78 18.23
CA GLU A 227 -46.05 5.99 17.46
C GLU A 227 -46.11 4.54 17.94
N ARG A 228 -44.97 3.92 18.26
CA ARG A 228 -44.95 2.59 18.88
C ARG A 228 -45.59 2.58 20.26
N TRP A 229 -45.32 3.60 21.08
CA TRP A 229 -45.92 3.73 22.40
C TRP A 229 -47.44 3.92 22.30
N LYS A 230 -47.93 4.77 21.38
CA LYS A 230 -49.37 4.88 21.09
C LYS A 230 -49.95 3.53 20.71
N LYS A 231 -49.36 2.80 19.75
CA LYS A 231 -49.85 1.46 19.36
C LYS A 231 -49.87 0.48 20.53
N LYS A 232 -48.86 0.53 21.42
CA LYS A 232 -48.79 -0.31 22.62
C LYS A 232 -49.86 0.06 23.66
N VAL A 233 -50.08 1.36 23.90
CA VAL A 233 -51.12 1.86 24.80
C VAL A 233 -52.51 1.55 24.24
N TRP A 234 -52.71 1.69 22.93
CA TRP A 234 -53.94 1.29 22.24
C TRP A 234 -54.18 -0.22 22.34
N ARG A 235 -53.13 -1.05 22.15
CA ARG A 235 -53.20 -2.50 22.35
C ARG A 235 -53.59 -2.85 23.80
N TRP A 236 -52.92 -2.24 24.78
CA TRP A 236 -53.24 -2.45 26.18
C TRP A 236 -54.65 -1.98 26.55
N GLY A 237 -55.11 -0.86 25.97
CA GLY A 237 -56.48 -0.36 26.13
C GLY A 237 -57.52 -1.28 25.53
N ALA A 238 -57.28 -1.82 24.32
CA ALA A 238 -58.16 -2.78 23.66
C ALA A 238 -58.20 -4.14 24.38
N GLU A 239 -57.08 -4.59 24.93
CA GLU A 239 -56.98 -5.84 25.69
C GLU A 239 -57.62 -5.73 27.08
N LYS A 240 -57.48 -4.58 27.75
CA LYS A 240 -57.96 -4.37 29.11
C LYS A 240 -59.40 -3.85 29.19
N TRP A 241 -59.89 -3.15 28.16
CA TRP A 241 -61.23 -2.52 28.13
C TRP A 241 -61.95 -2.78 26.79
N PRO A 242 -62.29 -4.04 26.46
CA PRO A 242 -62.87 -4.39 25.15
C PRO A 242 -64.21 -3.69 24.86
N ILE A 243 -64.97 -3.33 25.90
CA ILE A 243 -66.27 -2.65 25.79
C ILE A 243 -66.13 -1.23 25.22
N LEU A 244 -64.99 -0.54 25.46
CA LEU A 244 -64.72 0.79 24.94
C LEU A 244 -64.14 0.78 23.51
N PHE A 245 -63.73 -0.39 23.00
CA PHE A 245 -63.14 -0.57 21.68
C PHE A 245 -63.78 -1.77 20.93
N PRO A 246 -65.11 -1.76 20.67
CA PRO A 246 -65.79 -2.88 20.02
C PRO A 246 -65.34 -3.04 18.56
N GLY A 247 -65.01 -4.28 18.16
CA GLY A 247 -64.65 -4.65 16.77
C GLY A 247 -63.19 -5.07 16.51
N MET A 248 -62.35 -5.19 17.54
CA MET A 248 -60.90 -5.49 17.38
C MET A 248 -60.44 -6.91 17.76
N GLU A 249 -61.36 -7.85 18.01
CA GLU A 249 -61.02 -9.21 18.50
C GLU A 249 -60.20 -10.05 17.51
N GLY A 250 -60.15 -9.69 16.22
CA GLY A 250 -59.32 -10.36 15.20
C GLY A 250 -57.93 -9.76 14.96
N ALA A 251 -57.68 -8.51 15.37
CA ALA A 251 -56.44 -7.79 15.04
C ALA A 251 -55.23 -8.19 15.91
N SER A 252 -55.45 -8.95 16.99
CA SER A 252 -54.41 -9.34 17.95
C SER A 252 -53.49 -10.48 17.48
N ARG A 253 -53.93 -11.28 16.49
CA ARG A 253 -53.17 -12.45 15.99
C ARG A 253 -52.33 -12.20 14.73
N GLU A 254 -52.76 -11.36 13.79
CA GLU A 254 -51.95 -11.01 12.60
C GLU A 254 -50.78 -10.08 12.90
N PHE A 255 -50.79 -9.36 14.03
CA PHE A 255 -49.73 -8.43 14.42
C PHE A 255 -48.51 -9.07 15.12
N VAL A 256 -48.45 -10.41 15.20
CA VAL A 256 -47.37 -11.17 15.88
C VAL A 256 -46.18 -11.45 14.96
N GLU A 257 -46.31 -11.25 13.65
CA GLU A 257 -45.15 -11.31 12.77
C GLU A 257 -44.24 -10.10 13.03
N ALA A 258 -42.97 -10.41 13.33
CA ALA A 258 -41.92 -9.50 13.71
C ALA A 258 -42.01 -8.19 12.92
N SER A 259 -42.51 -7.11 13.56
CA SER A 259 -42.60 -5.81 12.91
C SER A 259 -41.19 -5.46 12.39
N PRO A 260 -40.99 -5.43 11.07
CA PRO A 260 -39.65 -5.32 10.52
C PRO A 260 -39.02 -4.01 10.99
N GLN A 261 -37.71 -4.04 11.25
CA GLN A 261 -37.01 -2.96 11.93
C GLN A 261 -37.27 -1.61 11.23
N ALA A 262 -37.59 -0.57 12.02
CA ALA A 262 -37.80 0.78 11.50
C ALA A 262 -36.44 1.37 11.12
N VAL A 263 -36.20 1.66 9.83
CA VAL A 263 -34.89 2.11 9.33
C VAL A 263 -35.02 3.45 8.59
N LEU A 264 -34.18 4.42 8.93
CA LEU A 264 -33.96 5.66 8.16
C LEU A 264 -32.59 5.60 7.49
N ARG A 265 -32.54 5.55 6.16
CA ARG A 265 -31.28 5.51 5.41
C ARG A 265 -30.96 6.87 4.79
N LEU A 266 -29.75 7.38 5.03
CA LEU A 266 -29.21 8.56 4.36
C LEU A 266 -28.53 8.14 3.04
N ARG A 267 -29.02 8.64 1.89
CA ARG A 267 -28.55 8.23 0.55
C ARG A 267 -27.51 9.14 -0.07
N VAL A 268 -27.29 10.32 0.51
CA VAL A 268 -26.46 11.37 -0.08
C VAL A 268 -25.36 11.73 0.91
N GLY A 269 -24.12 11.76 0.42
CA GLY A 269 -22.94 12.17 1.18
C GLY A 269 -22.19 13.32 0.53
N PRO A 270 -21.13 13.83 1.17
CA PRO A 270 -20.24 14.84 0.60
C PRO A 270 -19.72 14.41 -0.79
N GLY A 271 -19.68 15.36 -1.73
CA GLY A 271 -19.27 15.13 -3.12
C GLY A 271 -20.36 14.52 -4.03
N SER A 272 -21.54 14.20 -3.51
CA SER A 272 -22.62 13.67 -4.36
C SER A 272 -23.22 14.76 -5.25
N PRO A 273 -23.30 14.57 -6.58
CA PRO A 273 -23.91 15.54 -7.48
C PRO A 273 -25.44 15.52 -7.37
N ILE A 274 -26.06 16.70 -7.34
CA ILE A 274 -27.49 16.89 -7.25
C ILE A 274 -27.94 17.71 -8.46
N THR A 275 -28.78 17.08 -9.27
CA THR A 275 -29.43 17.70 -10.43
C THR A 275 -30.91 17.36 -10.34
N GLY A 276 -31.79 18.37 -10.37
CA GLY A 276 -33.24 18.17 -10.21
C GLY A 276 -33.65 17.87 -8.78
N VAL A 277 -34.63 16.97 -8.61
CA VAL A 277 -35.10 16.50 -7.29
C VAL A 277 -34.33 15.25 -6.91
N ARG A 278 -33.55 15.32 -5.83
CA ARG A 278 -32.87 14.15 -5.26
C ARG A 278 -33.39 13.89 -3.85
N MET A 279 -33.73 12.63 -3.56
CA MET A 279 -34.23 12.21 -2.26
C MET A 279 -33.06 11.96 -1.31
N LEU A 280 -33.01 12.69 -0.20
CA LEU A 280 -31.89 12.64 0.74
C LEU A 280 -31.95 11.40 1.63
N CYS A 281 -33.16 10.99 2.02
CA CYS A 281 -33.39 9.90 2.96
C CYS A 281 -34.41 8.91 2.42
N THR A 282 -34.40 7.67 2.91
CA THR A 282 -35.48 6.70 2.70
C THR A 282 -35.86 6.03 4.00
N VAL A 283 -37.15 5.82 4.22
CA VAL A 283 -37.68 5.20 5.44
C VAL A 283 -38.25 3.84 5.11
N GLN A 284 -37.91 2.83 5.92
CA GLN A 284 -38.46 1.48 5.84
C GLN A 284 -39.18 1.16 7.15
N ASN A 285 -40.39 0.61 7.07
CA ASN A 285 -41.18 0.11 8.22
C ASN A 285 -41.45 1.15 9.33
N ALA A 286 -41.48 2.43 8.99
CA ALA A 286 -41.70 3.52 9.95
C ALA A 286 -42.43 4.69 9.28
N PRO A 287 -43.09 5.58 10.07
CA PRO A 287 -43.63 6.81 9.53
C PRO A 287 -42.51 7.68 8.96
N GLU A 288 -42.83 8.41 7.89
CA GLU A 288 -41.91 9.40 7.34
C GLU A 288 -41.61 10.50 8.38
N PRO A 289 -40.41 11.14 8.30
CA PRO A 289 -40.05 12.21 9.21
C PRO A 289 -41.08 13.34 9.13
N GLY A 290 -41.53 13.86 10.28
CA GLY A 290 -42.40 15.03 10.34
C GLY A 290 -41.77 16.27 9.71
N TRP A 291 -42.57 17.27 9.36
CA TRP A 291 -42.12 18.47 8.63
C TRP A 291 -40.87 19.15 9.23
N PHE A 292 -40.81 19.34 10.55
CA PHE A 292 -39.64 19.91 11.23
C PHE A 292 -38.37 19.09 11.03
N SER A 293 -38.47 17.76 11.20
CA SER A 293 -37.33 16.86 10.96
C SER A 293 -36.88 16.86 9.50
N ARG A 294 -37.82 16.89 8.53
CA ARG A 294 -37.48 17.02 7.10
C ARG A 294 -36.74 18.31 6.81
N ARG A 295 -37.19 19.44 7.38
CA ARG A 295 -36.52 20.74 7.20
C ARG A 295 -35.13 20.77 7.80
N LEU A 296 -34.94 20.21 9.01
CA LEU A 296 -33.62 20.14 9.65
C LEU A 296 -32.66 19.23 8.87
N ILE A 297 -33.13 18.07 8.39
CA ILE A 297 -32.35 17.18 7.55
C ILE A 297 -31.98 17.88 6.25
N ALA A 298 -32.92 18.54 5.55
CA ALA A 298 -32.64 19.26 4.32
C ALA A 298 -31.65 20.42 4.53
N TYR A 299 -31.81 21.20 5.61
CA TYR A 299 -30.92 22.31 5.97
C TYR A 299 -29.50 21.86 6.32
N ALA A 300 -29.32 20.59 6.73
CA ALA A 300 -28.01 20.06 7.02
C ALA A 300 -27.12 19.96 5.77
N PHE A 301 -27.70 19.83 4.57
CA PHE A 301 -26.96 19.69 3.32
C PHE A 301 -26.64 21.06 2.73
N VAL A 302 -25.35 21.39 2.67
CA VAL A 302 -24.86 22.62 2.03
C VAL A 302 -24.48 22.31 0.59
N LEU A 303 -25.22 22.90 -0.34
CA LEU A 303 -24.96 22.76 -1.77
C LEU A 303 -23.97 23.80 -2.25
N GLY A 304 -22.90 23.34 -2.88
CA GLY A 304 -21.96 24.16 -3.64
C GLY A 304 -22.14 23.97 -5.14
N GLU A 305 -21.54 24.86 -5.93
CA GLU A 305 -21.29 24.57 -7.33
C GLU A 305 -20.26 23.43 -7.42
N PRO A 306 -20.40 22.48 -8.37
CA PRO A 306 -19.34 21.52 -8.62
C PRO A 306 -18.06 22.29 -8.94
N PRO A 307 -16.88 21.81 -8.51
CA PRO A 307 -15.63 22.44 -8.89
C PRO A 307 -15.59 22.52 -10.42
N GLN A 308 -15.46 23.73 -10.98
CA GLN A 308 -15.35 23.86 -12.42
C GLN A 308 -14.06 23.17 -12.87
N PRO A 309 -14.07 22.45 -13.99
CA PRO A 309 -12.87 21.83 -14.53
C PRO A 309 -11.80 22.92 -14.73
N GLY A 310 -10.69 22.81 -13.99
CA GLY A 310 -9.58 23.76 -14.05
C GLY A 310 -9.49 24.81 -12.93
N THR A 311 -10.39 24.84 -11.93
CA THR A 311 -10.25 25.72 -10.74
C THR A 311 -9.54 25.05 -9.56
N TYR A 312 -9.33 23.74 -9.63
CA TYR A 312 -8.66 22.95 -8.62
C TYR A 312 -8.00 21.74 -9.28
N TYR A 313 -6.72 21.53 -8.96
CA TYR A 313 -5.98 20.33 -9.33
C TYR A 313 -5.75 19.51 -8.07
N PRO A 314 -6.36 18.31 -7.92
CA PRO A 314 -5.97 17.39 -6.88
C PRO A 314 -4.51 16.94 -7.07
N PRO A 315 -3.83 16.46 -6.01
CA PRO A 315 -2.41 16.09 -6.09
C PRO A 315 -2.13 15.06 -7.20
N ALA A 316 -3.01 14.06 -7.37
CA ALA A 316 -2.90 13.08 -8.46
C ALA A 316 -2.95 13.72 -9.86
N ALA A 317 -3.83 14.71 -10.08
CA ALA A 317 -3.92 15.40 -11.37
C ALA A 317 -2.71 16.31 -11.61
N LEU A 318 -2.18 16.94 -10.55
CA LEU A 318 -0.94 17.72 -10.62
C LEU A 318 0.24 16.83 -11.03
N LEU A 319 0.40 15.67 -10.36
CA LEU A 319 1.45 14.70 -10.69
C LEU A 319 1.27 14.15 -12.11
N ARG A 320 0.05 13.78 -12.52
CA ARG A 320 -0.24 13.35 -13.89
C ARG A 320 0.22 14.36 -14.92
N GLU A 321 -0.06 15.64 -14.68
CA GLU A 321 0.31 16.70 -15.61
C GLU A 321 1.83 16.89 -15.70
N LEU A 322 2.56 16.77 -14.60
CA LEU A 322 4.04 16.78 -14.61
C LEU A 322 4.63 15.51 -15.26
N ILE A 323 3.96 14.37 -15.09
CA ILE A 323 4.36 13.09 -15.71
C ILE A 323 4.10 13.13 -17.22
N GLN A 324 3.02 13.76 -17.67
CA GLN A 324 2.75 13.96 -19.10
C GLN A 324 3.87 14.80 -19.76
N ASP A 325 4.35 15.85 -19.11
CA ASP A 325 5.53 16.59 -19.59
C ASP A 325 6.78 15.69 -19.69
N LEU A 326 6.95 14.77 -18.74
CA LEU A 326 8.05 13.81 -18.75
C LEU A 326 7.89 12.78 -19.89
N ILE A 327 6.68 12.29 -20.15
CA ILE A 327 6.35 11.39 -21.26
C ILE A 327 6.69 12.05 -22.60
N GLU A 328 6.32 13.31 -22.81
CA GLU A 328 6.60 14.02 -24.06
C GLU A 328 8.09 14.19 -24.35
N VAL A 329 8.88 14.41 -23.30
CA VAL A 329 10.33 14.58 -23.41
C VAL A 329 11.05 13.25 -23.53
N THR A 330 10.52 12.16 -22.98
CA THR A 330 11.24 10.86 -22.92
C THR A 330 11.70 10.34 -24.29
N PRO A 331 10.93 10.40 -25.40
CA PRO A 331 11.39 9.87 -26.68
C PRO A 331 12.53 10.66 -27.36
N LYS A 332 12.64 11.97 -27.13
CA LYS A 332 13.52 12.88 -27.93
C LYS A 332 14.33 13.89 -27.12
N GLY A 333 14.10 13.95 -25.81
CA GLY A 333 14.77 14.87 -24.91
C GLY A 333 16.21 14.46 -24.62
N SER A 334 17.05 15.43 -24.30
CA SER A 334 18.38 15.14 -23.77
C SER A 334 18.27 14.62 -22.33
N ASP A 335 19.26 13.84 -21.91
CA ASP A 335 19.35 13.26 -20.56
C ASP A 335 19.16 14.30 -19.46
N ALA A 336 19.71 15.51 -19.65
CA ALA A 336 19.58 16.61 -18.70
C ALA A 336 18.12 17.05 -18.51
N VAL A 337 17.34 17.12 -19.59
CA VAL A 337 15.93 17.55 -19.53
C VAL A 337 15.07 16.46 -18.91
N ILE A 338 15.32 15.18 -19.24
CA ILE A 338 14.62 14.05 -18.63
C ILE A 338 14.85 14.03 -17.12
N ARG A 339 16.11 14.19 -16.69
CA ARG A 339 16.48 14.24 -15.27
C ARG A 339 15.80 15.41 -14.55
N GLU A 340 15.83 16.60 -15.13
CA GLU A 340 15.20 17.79 -14.55
C GLU A 340 13.69 17.58 -14.36
N ARG A 341 13.00 17.04 -15.38
CA ARG A 341 11.55 16.78 -15.32
C ARG A 341 11.22 15.69 -14.32
N LEU A 342 12.02 14.63 -14.26
CA LEU A 342 11.85 13.57 -13.27
C LEU A 342 12.04 14.10 -11.84
N LEU A 343 13.09 14.90 -11.61
CA LEU A 343 13.33 15.56 -10.32
C LEU A 343 12.15 16.44 -9.92
N MET A 344 11.54 17.15 -10.87
CA MET A 344 10.35 17.96 -10.60
C MET A 344 9.16 17.12 -10.13
N VAL A 345 8.89 15.99 -10.79
CA VAL A 345 7.80 15.09 -10.39
C VAL A 345 8.10 14.48 -9.01
N THR A 346 9.32 13.97 -8.80
CA THR A 346 9.68 13.30 -7.55
C THR A 346 9.71 14.25 -6.36
N GLN A 347 10.24 15.47 -6.51
CA GLN A 347 10.24 16.47 -5.43
C GLN A 347 8.82 16.89 -5.03
N VAL A 348 7.92 17.09 -5.98
CA VAL A 348 6.51 17.39 -5.67
C VAL A 348 5.85 16.20 -4.94
N HIS A 349 6.12 14.96 -5.35
CA HIS A 349 5.60 13.78 -4.67
C HIS A 349 6.15 13.66 -3.24
N LEU A 350 7.46 13.81 -3.05
CA LEU A 350 8.10 13.75 -1.73
C LEU A 350 7.56 14.84 -0.81
N ALA A 351 7.43 16.07 -1.29
CA ALA A 351 6.85 17.18 -0.52
C ALA A 351 5.39 16.91 -0.10
N LEU A 352 4.60 16.25 -0.95
CA LEU A 352 3.24 15.81 -0.59
C LEU A 352 3.24 14.75 0.51
N LEU A 353 4.18 13.81 0.48
CA LEU A 353 4.33 12.79 1.53
C LEU A 353 4.79 13.44 2.84
N ASP A 354 5.78 14.32 2.81
CA ASP A 354 6.31 14.98 3.99
C ASP A 354 5.28 15.91 4.64
N ALA A 355 4.59 16.72 3.84
CA ALA A 355 3.50 17.57 4.33
C ALA A 355 2.29 16.78 4.84
N GLY A 356 2.13 15.53 4.38
CA GLY A 356 1.10 14.61 4.82
C GLY A 356 1.40 13.95 6.17
N ALA A 357 2.61 14.06 6.72
CA ALA A 357 2.97 13.42 7.98
C ALA A 357 2.27 14.09 9.18
N PHE A 358 1.73 13.28 10.10
CA PHE A 358 1.11 13.75 11.33
C PHE A 358 1.26 12.71 12.46
N LEU A 359 1.03 13.11 13.71
CA LEU A 359 0.94 12.19 14.86
C LEU A 359 -0.52 11.83 15.10
N ASP A 360 -0.81 10.54 15.21
CA ASP A 360 -2.15 10.05 15.54
C ASP A 360 -2.49 10.21 17.04
N ASP A 361 -3.73 9.86 17.41
CA ASP A 361 -4.21 9.96 18.79
C ASP A 361 -3.40 9.10 19.78
N ASP A 362 -2.71 8.06 19.30
CA ASP A 362 -1.83 7.19 20.08
C ASP A 362 -0.38 7.74 20.14
N GLY A 363 -0.13 8.92 19.57
CA GLY A 363 1.19 9.54 19.49
C GLY A 363 2.14 8.89 18.46
N LYS A 364 1.64 8.04 17.56
CA LYS A 364 2.44 7.37 16.52
C LYS A 364 2.46 8.20 15.25
N ARG A 365 3.58 8.18 14.51
CA ARG A 365 3.65 8.84 13.21
C ARG A 365 2.75 8.12 12.20
N SER A 366 1.98 8.91 11.46
CA SER A 366 1.07 8.47 10.41
C SER A 366 1.13 9.46 9.25
N ASN A 367 0.43 9.15 8.16
CA ASN A 367 0.46 9.96 6.95
C ASN A 367 -0.92 10.08 6.30
N ALA A 368 -1.30 11.29 5.93
CA ALA A 368 -2.57 11.61 5.29
C ALA A 368 -2.74 10.90 3.94
N ALA A 369 -1.63 10.61 3.24
CA ALA A 369 -1.62 9.85 2.00
C ALA A 369 -2.12 8.40 2.18
N LEU A 370 -2.16 7.88 3.42
CA LEU A 370 -2.63 6.53 3.74
C LEU A 370 -4.12 6.46 4.10
N VAL A 371 -4.80 7.60 4.21
CA VAL A 371 -6.23 7.67 4.53
C VAL A 371 -7.04 7.10 3.38
N ALA A 372 -7.79 6.02 3.61
CA ALA A 372 -8.54 5.35 2.56
C ALA A 372 -9.55 6.30 1.89
N ASN A 373 -9.71 6.27 0.58
CA ASN A 373 -10.73 7.05 -0.10
C ASN A 373 -12.13 6.50 0.28
N PRO A 374 -12.99 7.30 0.92
CA PRO A 374 -14.28 6.82 1.39
C PRO A 374 -15.32 6.68 0.28
N ASN A 375 -15.15 7.35 -0.86
CA ASN A 375 -16.07 7.27 -2.01
C ASN A 375 -15.57 6.30 -3.10
N GLY A 376 -14.33 5.82 -3.00
CA GLY A 376 -13.74 4.85 -3.91
C GLY A 376 -14.09 3.40 -3.56
N TRP A 377 -13.65 2.48 -4.41
CA TRP A 377 -13.63 1.06 -4.07
C TRP A 377 -12.85 0.84 -2.76
N PRO A 378 -13.29 -0.09 -1.90
CA PRO A 378 -12.65 -0.34 -0.61
C PRO A 378 -11.14 -0.52 -0.77
N GLY A 379 -10.34 0.29 -0.06
CA GLY A 379 -8.89 0.15 -0.03
C GLY A 379 -8.08 1.07 -0.95
N ARG A 380 -8.71 1.84 -1.87
CA ARG A 380 -7.99 2.92 -2.59
C ARG A 380 -7.50 3.98 -1.63
N ARG A 381 -6.28 4.48 -1.83
CA ARG A 381 -5.60 5.49 -1.00
C ARG A 381 -4.97 6.55 -1.89
N PRO A 382 -4.86 7.81 -1.42
CA PRO A 382 -4.15 8.86 -2.16
C PRO A 382 -2.75 8.42 -2.59
N SER A 383 -1.95 7.82 -1.69
CA SER A 383 -0.60 7.32 -2.05
C SER A 383 -0.63 6.33 -3.22
N SER A 384 -1.61 5.44 -3.26
CA SER A 384 -1.75 4.46 -4.35
C SER A 384 -2.26 5.08 -5.64
N ASP A 385 -3.07 6.14 -5.56
CA ASP A 385 -3.53 6.87 -6.73
C ASP A 385 -2.40 7.74 -7.30
N TRP A 386 -1.55 8.35 -6.46
CA TRP A 386 -0.38 9.12 -6.88
C TRP A 386 0.67 8.24 -7.58
N ILE A 387 0.94 7.04 -7.05
CA ILE A 387 1.87 6.08 -7.65
C ILE A 387 1.39 5.60 -9.02
N LYS A 388 0.09 5.37 -9.19
CA LYS A 388 -0.49 4.95 -10.49
C LYS A 388 -0.28 5.96 -11.60
N GLU A 389 -0.13 7.24 -11.29
CA GLU A 389 0.10 8.24 -12.33
C GLU A 389 1.45 8.01 -13.05
N TYR A 390 2.40 7.29 -12.45
CA TYR A 390 3.67 6.93 -13.08
C TYR A 390 3.55 5.78 -14.08
N ASP A 391 2.48 4.99 -14.04
CA ASP A 391 2.32 3.78 -14.84
C ASP A 391 2.46 4.09 -16.35
N GLU A 392 1.89 5.20 -16.83
CA GLU A 392 1.98 5.64 -18.23
C GLU A 392 3.44 5.96 -18.64
N TRP A 393 4.20 6.63 -17.78
CA TRP A 393 5.59 6.95 -18.07
C TRP A 393 6.51 5.72 -17.97
N LEU A 394 6.30 4.86 -16.98
CA LEU A 394 7.04 3.59 -16.88
C LEU A 394 6.81 2.73 -18.12
N GLN A 395 5.57 2.68 -18.62
CA GLN A 395 5.25 2.00 -19.87
C GLN A 395 5.99 2.64 -21.06
N GLU A 396 5.94 3.97 -21.23
CA GLU A 396 6.64 4.65 -22.34
C GLU A 396 8.15 4.45 -22.27
N ALA A 397 8.75 4.55 -21.08
CA ALA A 397 10.18 4.33 -20.87
C ALA A 397 10.62 2.90 -21.28
N VAL A 398 9.79 1.89 -21.00
CA VAL A 398 10.03 0.52 -21.44
C VAL A 398 9.79 0.37 -22.95
N GLU A 399 8.72 0.94 -23.51
CA GLU A 399 8.44 0.86 -24.95
C GLU A 399 9.53 1.53 -25.80
N ARG A 400 10.19 2.55 -25.25
CA ARG A 400 11.25 3.34 -25.91
C ARG A 400 12.67 2.96 -25.52
N MET A 401 12.89 1.89 -24.75
CA MET A 401 14.23 1.54 -24.26
C MET A 401 15.28 1.29 -25.37
N GLU A 402 14.84 0.97 -26.59
CA GLU A 402 15.68 0.86 -27.80
C GLU A 402 16.21 2.22 -28.30
N GLU A 403 15.40 3.27 -28.16
CA GLU A 403 15.68 4.62 -28.65
C GLU A 403 16.34 5.48 -27.57
N ASN A 404 15.89 5.32 -26.32
CA ASN A 404 16.38 6.07 -25.17
C ASN A 404 16.66 5.14 -23.99
N THR A 405 17.91 4.70 -23.88
CA THR A 405 18.35 3.91 -22.74
C THR A 405 18.31 4.72 -21.44
N TYR A 406 18.71 6.00 -21.45
CA TYR A 406 18.78 6.83 -20.24
C TYR A 406 17.42 6.95 -19.54
N GLY A 407 16.34 7.19 -20.29
CA GLY A 407 14.99 7.26 -19.74
C GLY A 407 14.57 5.97 -19.02
N PHE A 408 14.91 4.82 -19.60
CA PHE A 408 14.70 3.52 -18.96
C PHE A 408 15.55 3.34 -17.68
N GLN A 409 16.83 3.73 -17.70
CA GLN A 409 17.67 3.66 -16.50
C GLN A 409 17.09 4.52 -15.35
N GLN A 410 16.62 5.73 -15.66
CA GLN A 410 15.95 6.58 -14.67
C GLN A 410 14.69 5.94 -14.09
N ALA A 411 13.92 5.20 -14.91
CA ALA A 411 12.77 4.43 -14.43
C ALA A 411 13.19 3.29 -13.47
N CYS A 412 14.30 2.60 -13.74
CA CYS A 412 14.88 1.60 -12.83
C CYS A 412 15.30 2.21 -11.48
N PHE A 413 15.95 3.39 -11.49
CA PHE A 413 16.43 4.04 -10.26
C PHE A 413 15.33 4.74 -9.46
N LEU A 414 14.20 5.10 -10.07
CA LEU A 414 13.12 5.90 -9.45
C LEU A 414 12.71 5.38 -8.08
N THR A 415 12.39 4.08 -7.97
CA THR A 415 11.89 3.49 -6.72
C THR A 415 12.93 3.62 -5.61
N SER A 416 14.18 3.28 -5.90
CA SER A 416 15.29 3.36 -4.94
C SER A 416 15.56 4.80 -4.50
N ALA A 417 15.48 5.76 -5.43
CA ALA A 417 15.68 7.17 -5.14
C ALA A 417 14.60 7.71 -4.19
N MET A 418 13.33 7.38 -4.45
CA MET A 418 12.23 7.83 -3.58
C MET A 418 12.28 7.20 -2.19
N ILE A 419 12.58 5.90 -2.09
CA ILE A 419 12.66 5.18 -0.79
C ILE A 419 13.80 5.74 0.09
N ARG A 420 14.87 6.23 -0.53
CA ARG A 420 16.00 6.85 0.17
C ARG A 420 15.71 8.25 0.71
N GLU A 421 14.64 8.91 0.26
CA GLU A 421 14.28 10.27 0.70
C GLU A 421 13.07 10.27 1.65
N VAL A 422 12.19 9.28 1.57
CA VAL A 422 10.97 9.22 2.39
C VAL A 422 11.26 8.75 3.82
N SER A 423 10.55 9.36 4.79
CA SER A 423 10.56 8.91 6.18
C SER A 423 10.15 7.43 6.32
N PRO A 424 10.90 6.61 7.09
CA PRO A 424 10.60 5.19 7.25
C PRO A 424 9.31 4.91 8.04
N ASP A 425 8.77 5.89 8.78
CA ASP A 425 7.56 5.77 9.61
C ASP A 425 6.47 6.75 9.12
N PRO A 426 5.27 6.29 8.72
CA PRO A 426 4.77 4.92 8.75
C PRO A 426 5.35 4.02 7.66
N LEU A 427 5.77 2.81 8.03
CA LEU A 427 6.32 1.75 7.14
C LEU A 427 5.53 1.53 5.84
N ARG A 428 4.23 1.80 5.88
CA ARG A 428 3.36 1.57 4.74
C ARG A 428 3.66 2.48 3.56
N VAL A 429 4.15 3.71 3.77
CA VAL A 429 4.49 4.62 2.65
C VAL A 429 5.61 4.04 1.78
N PRO A 430 6.81 3.71 2.31
CA PRO A 430 7.86 3.13 1.47
C PRO A 430 7.47 1.77 0.89
N VAL A 431 6.64 0.97 1.57
CA VAL A 431 6.11 -0.29 1.01
C VAL A 431 5.19 -0.06 -0.20
N GLU A 432 4.39 1.01 -0.21
CA GLU A 432 3.56 1.34 -1.38
C GLU A 432 4.45 1.80 -2.55
N LEU A 433 5.55 2.52 -2.31
CA LEU A 433 6.50 2.95 -3.35
C LEU A 433 7.17 1.77 -4.09
N LEU A 434 7.37 0.62 -3.42
CA LEU A 434 7.89 -0.59 -4.09
C LEU A 434 7.02 -1.02 -5.30
N ARG A 435 5.75 -0.60 -5.37
CA ARG A 435 4.88 -0.88 -6.51
C ARG A 435 5.36 -0.25 -7.82
N LEU A 436 6.08 0.87 -7.78
CA LEU A 436 6.67 1.47 -8.99
C LEU A 436 7.59 0.46 -9.70
N HIS A 437 8.41 -0.23 -8.92
CA HIS A 437 9.32 -1.27 -9.44
C HIS A 437 8.58 -2.52 -9.93
N LEU A 438 7.53 -2.92 -9.21
CA LEU A 438 6.69 -4.04 -9.63
C LEU A 438 5.96 -3.73 -10.95
N SER A 439 5.48 -2.49 -11.13
CA SER A 439 4.93 -2.00 -12.40
C SER A 439 5.97 -2.04 -13.52
N LEU A 440 7.19 -1.56 -13.27
CA LEU A 440 8.29 -1.59 -14.25
C LEU A 440 8.58 -3.01 -14.77
N ILE A 441 8.70 -3.98 -13.86
CA ILE A 441 8.95 -5.39 -14.22
C ILE A 441 7.75 -5.99 -14.98
N HIS A 442 6.53 -5.62 -14.59
CA HIS A 442 5.33 -6.00 -15.32
C HIS A 442 5.33 -5.46 -16.76
N TYR A 443 5.75 -4.21 -16.96
CA TYR A 443 5.85 -3.60 -18.28
C TYR A 443 6.96 -4.23 -19.13
N LEU A 444 8.11 -4.57 -18.56
CA LEU A 444 9.16 -5.33 -19.26
C LEU A 444 8.66 -6.68 -19.77
N HIS A 445 7.97 -7.46 -18.93
CA HIS A 445 7.35 -8.71 -19.37
C HIS A 445 6.27 -8.49 -20.44
N SER A 446 5.51 -7.41 -20.35
CA SER A 446 4.49 -7.06 -21.34
C SER A 446 5.09 -6.65 -22.67
N TRP A 447 6.21 -5.93 -22.65
CA TRP A 447 7.00 -5.58 -23.83
C TRP A 447 7.54 -6.83 -24.52
N LYS A 448 8.15 -7.76 -23.78
CA LYS A 448 8.63 -9.04 -24.32
C LYS A 448 7.51 -9.79 -25.05
N ARG A 449 6.35 -9.93 -24.39
CA ARG A 449 5.16 -10.53 -25.00
C ARG A 449 4.79 -9.80 -26.30
N LYS A 450 4.55 -8.49 -26.23
CA LYS A 450 4.15 -7.66 -27.40
C LYS A 450 5.10 -7.85 -28.59
N ARG A 451 6.42 -7.90 -28.35
CA ARG A 451 7.43 -8.14 -29.39
C ARG A 451 7.41 -9.55 -29.96
N THR A 452 7.24 -10.59 -29.13
CA THR A 452 7.08 -11.97 -29.62
C THR A 452 5.86 -12.10 -30.54
N TRP A 453 4.71 -11.55 -30.15
CA TRP A 453 3.49 -11.56 -30.97
C TRP A 453 3.66 -10.83 -32.31
N GLN A 454 4.38 -9.71 -32.34
CA GLN A 454 4.61 -8.95 -33.57
C GLN A 454 5.51 -9.72 -34.56
N GLN A 455 6.48 -10.47 -34.06
CA GLN A 455 7.38 -11.28 -34.88
C GLN A 455 6.68 -12.52 -35.46
N ASP A 456 5.75 -13.12 -34.72
CA ASP A 456 4.97 -14.27 -35.22
C ASP A 456 4.08 -13.93 -36.43
N THR A 457 3.62 -12.67 -36.54
CA THR A 457 2.82 -12.18 -37.68
C THR A 457 3.62 -11.84 -38.94
N SER A 458 4.94 -11.68 -38.83
CA SER A 458 5.83 -11.34 -39.95
C SER A 458 6.86 -12.45 -40.16
N GLU A 459 6.58 -13.32 -41.13
CA GLU A 459 7.58 -14.21 -41.78
C GLU A 459 8.13 -15.42 -40.99
N ALA A 460 7.54 -15.86 -39.89
CA ALA A 460 8.00 -17.08 -39.21
C ALA A 460 7.44 -18.37 -39.87
N PRO A 461 8.30 -19.33 -40.29
CA PRO A 461 7.84 -20.65 -40.72
C PRO A 461 7.15 -21.38 -39.56
N ALA A 462 6.05 -22.08 -39.86
CA ALA A 462 5.24 -22.80 -38.88
C ALA A 462 6.10 -23.76 -38.03
N GLY A 463 6.36 -23.38 -36.77
CA GLY A 463 7.11 -24.19 -35.80
C GLY A 463 8.11 -23.45 -34.90
N GLN A 464 8.48 -22.19 -35.18
CA GLN A 464 9.47 -21.42 -34.39
C GLN A 464 8.90 -20.19 -33.65
N SER A 465 7.58 -20.05 -33.62
CA SER A 465 6.83 -18.85 -33.21
C SER A 465 6.73 -18.62 -31.69
N ALA A 466 7.86 -18.53 -30.98
CA ALA A 466 7.84 -18.20 -29.54
C ALA A 466 9.06 -17.41 -29.03
N TRP A 467 10.04 -17.12 -29.88
CA TRP A 467 11.33 -16.54 -29.45
C TRP A 467 11.50 -15.11 -29.97
N LEU A 468 12.02 -14.23 -29.11
CA LEU A 468 12.48 -12.91 -29.53
C LEU A 468 13.66 -13.05 -30.49
N SER A 469 13.78 -12.15 -31.48
CA SER A 469 15.03 -12.05 -32.25
C SER A 469 16.23 -11.75 -31.33
N GLU A 470 17.42 -12.23 -31.70
CA GLU A 470 18.63 -12.16 -30.84
C GLU A 470 18.90 -10.76 -30.27
N ARG A 471 18.73 -9.71 -31.08
CA ARG A 471 18.88 -8.31 -30.63
C ARG A 471 17.87 -7.92 -29.54
N HIS A 472 16.59 -8.27 -29.72
CA HIS A 472 15.55 -7.92 -28.75
C HIS A 472 15.67 -8.78 -27.48
N GLN A 473 16.11 -10.02 -27.63
CA GLN A 473 16.42 -10.90 -26.50
C GLN A 473 17.56 -10.30 -25.67
N TRP A 474 18.70 -9.94 -26.28
CA TRP A 474 19.82 -9.31 -25.58
C TRP A 474 19.41 -8.00 -24.87
N LEU A 475 18.61 -7.16 -25.54
CA LEU A 475 18.14 -5.91 -24.95
C LEU A 475 17.24 -6.16 -23.74
N PHE A 476 16.30 -7.11 -23.85
CA PHE A 476 15.44 -7.50 -22.73
C PHE A 476 16.25 -8.02 -21.55
N GLU A 477 17.23 -8.89 -21.80
CA GLU A 477 18.07 -9.46 -20.76
C GLU A 477 18.89 -8.39 -20.02
N ARG A 478 19.46 -7.44 -20.77
CA ARG A 478 20.17 -6.30 -20.20
C ARG A 478 19.25 -5.41 -19.37
N ALA A 479 18.09 -5.05 -19.92
CA ALA A 479 17.11 -4.19 -19.25
C ALA A 479 16.55 -4.84 -17.98
N MET A 480 16.25 -6.14 -18.04
CA MET A 480 15.79 -6.91 -16.89
C MET A 480 16.90 -7.07 -15.85
N GLY A 481 18.15 -7.27 -16.25
CA GLY A 481 19.30 -7.28 -15.35
C GLY A 481 19.41 -5.98 -14.56
N GLU A 482 19.36 -4.83 -15.24
CA GLU A 482 19.40 -3.51 -14.61
C GLU A 482 18.20 -3.26 -13.67
N ALA A 483 17.00 -3.69 -14.07
CA ALA A 483 15.82 -3.62 -13.22
C ALA A 483 15.94 -4.53 -11.97
N ILE A 484 16.53 -5.72 -12.10
CA ILE A 484 16.76 -6.62 -10.96
C ILE A 484 17.83 -6.03 -10.04
N ASP A 485 18.94 -5.52 -10.56
CA ASP A 485 20.01 -4.96 -9.74
C ASP A 485 19.51 -3.78 -8.90
N THR A 486 18.77 -2.87 -9.53
CA THR A 486 18.13 -1.72 -8.85
C THR A 486 17.03 -2.14 -7.87
N TRP A 487 16.25 -3.20 -8.16
CA TRP A 487 15.29 -3.78 -7.21
C TRP A 487 15.99 -4.22 -5.92
N LEU A 488 17.15 -4.85 -6.05
CA LEU A 488 17.86 -5.39 -4.90
C LEU A 488 18.49 -4.27 -4.06
N GLU A 489 18.75 -3.08 -4.64
CA GLU A 489 19.13 -1.88 -3.89
C GLU A 489 17.97 -1.18 -3.17
N CYS A 490 16.72 -1.55 -3.47
CA CYS A 490 15.54 -0.94 -2.83
C CYS A 490 15.35 -1.41 -1.39
N ASP A 491 16.17 -2.32 -0.86
CA ASP A 491 16.14 -2.76 0.54
C ASP A 491 16.69 -1.71 1.53
N ARG A 492 17.18 -0.58 1.01
CA ARG A 492 17.83 0.50 1.76
C ARG A 492 16.86 1.64 2.07
N LEU A 493 16.35 1.67 3.30
CA LEU A 493 15.60 2.82 3.81
C LEU A 493 16.52 3.95 4.26
N HIS A 494 16.02 5.19 4.16
CA HIS A 494 16.66 6.38 4.68
C HIS A 494 17.01 6.25 6.18
N GLN A 495 18.19 6.75 6.57
CA GLN A 495 18.60 6.88 7.97
C GLN A 495 18.22 8.28 8.46
N SER A 496 17.10 8.40 9.16
CA SER A 496 16.69 9.67 9.77
C SER A 496 16.74 9.54 11.30
N GLU A 497 17.51 10.46 11.89
CA GLU A 497 17.65 10.83 13.31
C GLU A 497 18.60 9.99 14.18
N THR A 498 19.65 10.65 14.68
CA THR A 498 20.41 10.27 15.87
C THR A 498 19.54 10.54 17.10
N TRP A 499 18.97 9.47 17.67
CA TRP A 499 18.22 9.57 18.92
C TRP A 499 19.18 9.70 20.10
N SER A 500 18.91 10.64 21.00
CA SER A 500 19.52 10.72 22.33
C SER A 500 18.50 10.23 23.36
N GLY A 501 18.70 9.02 23.91
CA GLY A 501 17.80 8.45 24.93
C GLY A 501 17.81 6.92 25.00
N ASP A 502 16.85 6.39 25.77
CA ASP A 502 16.63 4.96 26.07
C ASP A 502 16.55 4.04 24.83
N ALA A 503 16.89 2.76 25.02
CA ALA A 503 16.97 1.70 24.01
C ALA A 503 15.68 1.45 23.17
N GLU A 504 14.53 2.00 23.56
CA GLU A 504 13.26 1.89 22.81
C GLU A 504 13.32 2.61 21.46
N GLY A 505 13.97 3.77 21.36
CA GLY A 505 14.10 4.54 20.13
C GLY A 505 14.86 3.79 19.02
N PRO A 506 16.10 3.32 19.30
CA PRO A 506 16.86 2.48 18.38
C PRO A 506 16.10 1.23 17.94
N TRP A 507 15.36 0.57 18.84
CA TRP A 507 14.54 -0.60 18.51
C TRP A 507 13.42 -0.27 17.51
N VAL A 508 12.70 0.83 17.66
CA VAL A 508 11.65 1.24 16.72
C VAL A 508 12.23 1.43 15.31
N VAL A 509 13.36 2.11 15.19
CA VAL A 509 14.02 2.36 13.90
C VAL A 509 14.54 1.06 13.28
N ALA A 510 15.29 0.25 14.03
CA ALA A 510 15.85 -1.01 13.56
C ALA A 510 14.75 -2.01 13.15
N SER A 511 13.69 -2.11 13.95
CA SER A 511 12.55 -2.98 13.64
C SER A 511 11.75 -2.49 12.43
N LEU A 512 11.60 -1.18 12.21
CA LEU A 512 10.98 -0.63 11.00
C LEU A 512 11.79 -1.00 9.74
N LYS A 513 13.11 -0.80 9.77
CA LYS A 513 14.03 -1.22 8.69
C LYS A 513 13.88 -2.70 8.40
N ALA A 514 13.91 -3.54 9.44
CA ALA A 514 13.75 -4.98 9.28
C ALA A 514 12.37 -5.38 8.73
N ARG A 515 11.29 -4.74 9.20
CA ARG A 515 9.94 -5.03 8.68
C ARG A 515 9.78 -4.64 7.21
N PHE A 516 10.51 -3.63 6.75
CA PHE A 516 10.58 -3.23 5.35
C PHE A 516 11.35 -4.23 4.49
N VAL A 517 12.58 -4.60 4.88
CA VAL A 517 13.40 -5.62 4.18
C VAL A 517 12.65 -6.95 4.10
N ARG A 518 11.99 -7.33 5.19
CA ARG A 518 11.11 -8.50 5.21
C ARG A 518 10.01 -8.42 4.13
N LYS A 519 9.38 -7.26 3.95
CA LYS A 519 8.34 -7.08 2.93
C LYS A 519 8.93 -7.13 1.51
N HIS A 520 10.15 -6.62 1.33
CA HIS A 520 10.91 -6.76 0.09
C HIS A 520 11.21 -8.24 -0.24
N PHE A 521 11.54 -9.07 0.74
CA PHE A 521 11.67 -10.53 0.53
C PHE A 521 10.37 -11.19 0.09
N ASP A 522 9.25 -10.86 0.74
CA ASP A 522 7.94 -11.40 0.36
C ASP A 522 7.67 -11.11 -1.12
N LEU A 523 7.86 -9.86 -1.55
CA LEU A 523 7.65 -9.43 -2.94
C LEU A 523 8.66 -10.07 -3.90
N THR A 524 9.92 -10.24 -3.49
CA THR A 524 10.94 -10.92 -4.32
C THR A 524 10.54 -12.37 -4.59
N VAL A 525 10.01 -13.08 -3.59
CA VAL A 525 9.52 -14.45 -3.75
C VAL A 525 8.29 -14.50 -4.66
N GLU A 526 7.35 -13.58 -4.49
CA GLU A 526 6.20 -13.43 -5.37
C GLU A 526 6.65 -13.22 -6.84
N MET A 527 7.67 -12.39 -7.06
CA MET A 527 8.23 -12.12 -8.39
C MET A 527 8.95 -13.33 -9.01
N ILE A 528 9.69 -14.11 -8.22
CA ILE A 528 10.31 -15.37 -8.70
C ILE A 528 9.23 -16.32 -9.24
N PHE A 529 8.12 -16.47 -8.51
CA PHE A 529 7.02 -17.32 -8.94
C PHE A 529 6.25 -16.76 -10.14
N ASP A 530 6.07 -15.44 -10.21
CA ASP A 530 5.44 -14.80 -11.36
C ASP A 530 6.29 -15.01 -12.63
N ALA A 531 7.62 -14.87 -12.53
CA ALA A 531 8.56 -15.14 -13.62
C ALA A 531 8.51 -16.62 -14.06
N LEU A 532 8.54 -17.56 -13.11
CA LEU A 532 8.40 -19.00 -13.40
C LEU A 532 7.06 -19.34 -14.06
N SER A 533 5.97 -18.76 -13.57
CA SER A 533 4.63 -18.98 -14.11
C SER A 533 4.50 -18.43 -15.53
N ALA A 534 5.19 -17.33 -15.83
CA ALA A 534 5.31 -16.75 -17.15
C ALA A 534 6.26 -17.51 -18.09
N GLY A 535 7.05 -18.47 -17.58
CA GLY A 535 8.07 -19.20 -18.34
C GLY A 535 9.39 -18.44 -18.53
N ASP A 536 9.60 -17.34 -17.79
CA ASP A 536 10.82 -16.54 -17.84
C ASP A 536 11.88 -17.06 -16.86
N THR A 537 12.64 -18.06 -17.32
CA THR A 537 13.61 -18.78 -16.50
C THR A 537 14.79 -17.91 -16.08
N GLN A 538 15.21 -16.98 -16.94
CA GLN A 538 16.35 -16.09 -16.68
C GLN A 538 16.01 -15.04 -15.62
N THR A 539 14.83 -14.42 -15.71
CA THR A 539 14.36 -13.47 -14.69
C THR A 539 14.22 -14.17 -13.34
N ALA A 540 13.66 -15.38 -13.33
CA ALA A 540 13.55 -16.19 -12.12
C ALA A 540 14.93 -16.54 -11.52
N LYS A 541 15.92 -16.90 -12.36
CA LYS A 541 17.31 -17.17 -11.92
C LYS A 541 17.98 -15.92 -11.36
N GLY A 542 17.85 -14.77 -12.05
CA GLY A 542 18.43 -13.50 -11.61
C GLY A 542 17.88 -13.06 -10.25
N LEU A 543 16.55 -13.12 -10.07
CA LEU A 543 15.91 -12.83 -8.79
C LEU A 543 16.27 -13.83 -7.70
N ALA A 544 16.32 -15.14 -8.01
CA ALA A 544 16.73 -16.16 -7.07
C ALA A 544 18.19 -15.98 -6.63
N ASN A 545 19.08 -15.57 -7.53
CA ASN A 545 20.45 -15.22 -7.17
C ASN A 545 20.53 -13.97 -6.30
N GLY A 546 19.81 -12.91 -6.67
CA GLY A 546 19.71 -11.70 -5.84
C GLY A 546 19.21 -12.03 -4.42
N PHE A 547 18.23 -12.92 -4.32
CA PHE A 547 17.74 -13.42 -3.05
C PHE A 547 18.78 -14.26 -2.30
N LEU A 548 19.55 -15.12 -2.99
CA LEU A 548 20.60 -15.96 -2.39
C LEU A 548 21.80 -15.16 -1.88
N SER A 549 22.22 -14.14 -2.62
CA SER A 549 23.32 -13.23 -2.31
C SER A 549 22.95 -12.15 -1.29
N TRP A 550 21.69 -12.06 -0.85
CA TRP A 550 21.27 -11.02 0.08
C TRP A 550 22.07 -11.00 1.40
N PRO A 551 22.31 -12.14 2.11
CA PRO A 551 23.12 -12.12 3.32
C PRO A 551 24.49 -11.51 3.05
N GLN A 552 25.10 -11.93 1.93
CA GLN A 552 26.44 -11.54 1.55
C GLN A 552 26.57 -10.02 1.29
N ARG A 553 25.57 -9.47 0.59
CA ARG A 553 25.45 -8.04 0.31
C ARG A 553 25.05 -7.23 1.55
N SER A 554 24.54 -7.90 2.57
CA SER A 554 24.10 -7.32 3.84
C SER A 554 25.09 -7.55 4.98
N ASP A 555 26.20 -8.24 4.74
CA ASP A 555 27.15 -8.63 5.81
C ASP A 555 27.83 -7.43 6.46
N TYR A 556 27.98 -6.30 5.75
CA TYR A 556 28.42 -5.04 6.35
C TYR A 556 27.39 -4.45 7.36
N ARG A 557 26.14 -4.93 7.35
CA ARG A 557 25.03 -4.47 8.20
C ARG A 557 24.66 -5.43 9.32
N LEU A 558 25.00 -6.71 9.18
CA LEU A 558 24.64 -7.77 10.13
C LEU A 558 25.68 -7.96 11.25
N GLY A 559 26.73 -7.13 11.26
CA GLY A 559 27.80 -7.12 12.26
C GLY A 559 28.68 -8.38 12.24
N GLU A 560 29.98 -8.22 12.49
CA GLU A 560 30.88 -9.33 12.82
C GLU A 560 30.64 -9.90 14.24
N TYR A 561 29.64 -9.38 14.98
CA TYR A 561 29.40 -9.73 16.37
C TYR A 561 28.62 -11.05 16.54
N SER A 562 29.38 -12.14 16.46
CA SER A 562 28.99 -13.51 16.82
C SER A 562 28.35 -13.67 18.22
N GLY A 563 28.51 -12.69 19.13
CA GLY A 563 28.03 -12.75 20.51
C GLY A 563 26.50 -12.79 20.69
N VAL A 564 25.74 -12.09 19.84
CA VAL A 564 24.27 -12.03 19.94
C VAL A 564 23.63 -13.31 19.41
N ARG A 565 24.18 -13.93 18.36
CA ARG A 565 23.61 -15.13 17.70
C ARG A 565 23.35 -16.30 18.67
N HIS A 566 24.22 -16.48 19.67
CA HIS A 566 24.09 -17.55 20.65
C HIS A 566 23.07 -17.25 21.76
N ARG A 567 22.68 -15.99 21.94
CA ARG A 567 21.76 -15.53 23.02
C ARG A 567 20.31 -15.40 22.55
N VAL A 568 20.05 -15.29 21.24
CA VAL A 568 18.68 -15.15 20.72
C VAL A 568 17.95 -16.49 20.74
N PRO A 569 16.85 -16.65 21.51
CA PRO A 569 16.12 -17.91 21.59
C PRO A 569 15.66 -18.38 20.22
N PHE A 570 15.76 -19.68 19.96
CA PHE A 570 15.38 -20.26 18.66
C PHE A 570 13.90 -20.02 18.28
N THR A 571 13.04 -19.83 19.28
CA THR A 571 11.61 -19.55 19.12
C THR A 571 11.32 -18.10 18.72
N MET A 572 12.30 -17.20 18.83
CA MET A 572 12.18 -15.82 18.40
C MET A 572 12.27 -15.73 16.87
N THR A 573 11.23 -15.16 16.26
CA THR A 573 11.05 -15.06 14.80
C THR A 573 10.86 -13.61 14.38
N ALA A 574 10.76 -13.33 13.08
CA ALA A 574 10.43 -11.99 12.58
C ALA A 574 9.03 -11.47 13.01
N ALA A 575 8.19 -12.27 13.67
CA ALA A 575 7.01 -11.77 14.38
C ALA A 575 7.36 -10.87 15.58
N THR A 576 8.57 -11.03 16.10
CA THR A 576 9.05 -10.27 17.26
C THR A 576 9.33 -8.80 16.94
N LEU A 577 9.59 -8.49 15.67
CA LEU A 577 9.78 -7.12 15.19
C LEU A 577 8.55 -6.23 15.35
N ASP A 578 7.37 -6.79 15.60
CA ASP A 578 6.13 -6.01 15.80
C ASP A 578 5.86 -5.73 17.30
N LYS A 579 6.78 -6.08 18.21
CA LYS A 579 6.64 -5.89 19.65
C LYS A 579 7.44 -4.68 20.16
N THR A 580 7.12 -4.24 21.38
CA THR A 580 7.90 -3.22 22.12
C THR A 580 9.23 -3.77 22.60
N TRP A 581 10.22 -2.89 22.80
CA TRP A 581 11.56 -3.31 23.21
C TRP A 581 11.52 -4.05 24.55
N ALA A 582 10.77 -3.53 25.53
CA ALA A 582 10.61 -4.17 26.83
C ALA A 582 10.12 -5.64 26.76
N SER A 583 9.22 -5.96 25.83
CA SER A 583 8.75 -7.34 25.64
C SER A 583 9.79 -8.24 24.97
N VAL A 584 10.65 -7.67 24.13
CA VAL A 584 11.72 -8.38 23.42
C VAL A 584 12.86 -8.67 24.39
N TRP A 585 13.25 -7.65 25.16
CA TRP A 585 14.30 -7.73 26.17
C TRP A 585 14.01 -8.79 27.23
N GLY A 586 12.79 -8.80 27.80
CA GLY A 586 12.41 -9.80 28.80
C GLY A 586 12.32 -11.24 28.27
N ALA A 587 12.45 -11.45 26.96
CA ALA A 587 12.47 -12.77 26.34
C ALA A 587 13.90 -13.23 25.97
N ILE A 588 14.91 -12.36 26.08
CA ILE A 588 16.31 -12.70 25.86
C ILE A 588 16.89 -13.08 27.22
N ASP A 589 17.27 -14.35 27.40
CA ASP A 589 17.89 -14.81 28.65
C ASP A 589 19.29 -14.19 28.80
N GLY A 590 19.43 -13.22 29.71
CA GLY A 590 20.73 -12.67 30.11
C GLY A 590 20.66 -11.25 30.64
N ALA A 591 20.95 -11.08 31.94
CA ALA A 591 21.03 -9.78 32.62
C ALA A 591 22.22 -8.89 32.16
N GLU A 592 23.07 -9.38 31.24
CA GLU A 592 24.31 -8.75 30.77
C GLU A 592 24.36 -8.56 29.24
N ALA A 593 23.24 -8.64 28.53
CA ALA A 593 23.24 -8.25 27.13
C ALA A 593 23.44 -6.73 27.00
N ASP A 594 24.24 -6.32 26.03
CA ASP A 594 24.44 -4.92 25.71
C ASP A 594 23.16 -4.37 25.06
N GLN A 595 22.68 -3.22 25.57
CA GLN A 595 21.52 -2.51 25.01
C GLN A 595 21.95 -1.38 24.06
N SER A 596 23.20 -1.42 23.61
CA SER A 596 23.70 -0.52 22.58
C SER A 596 22.81 -0.56 21.33
N PRO A 597 22.68 0.57 20.62
CA PRO A 597 21.99 0.63 19.34
C PRO A 597 22.48 -0.43 18.34
N GLU A 598 23.78 -0.73 18.36
CA GLU A 598 24.41 -1.75 17.52
C GLU A 598 23.88 -3.16 17.83
N SER A 599 23.81 -3.53 19.12
CA SER A 599 23.26 -4.83 19.55
C SER A 599 21.78 -5.00 19.16
N ILE A 600 21.02 -3.91 19.11
CA ILE A 600 19.62 -3.89 18.68
C ILE A 600 19.50 -4.09 17.15
N GLU A 601 20.36 -3.44 16.37
CA GLU A 601 20.43 -3.65 14.92
C GLU A 601 20.86 -5.09 14.60
N ASP A 602 21.83 -5.64 15.31
CA ASP A 602 22.29 -7.03 15.17
C ASP A 602 21.17 -8.05 15.48
N LEU A 603 20.40 -7.82 16.54
CA LEU A 603 19.23 -8.65 16.87
C LEU A 603 18.20 -8.62 15.73
N CYS A 604 17.89 -7.44 15.19
CA CYS A 604 16.98 -7.31 14.05
C CYS A 604 17.53 -8.05 12.82
N GLY A 605 18.84 -7.95 12.58
CA GLY A 605 19.56 -8.65 11.54
C GLY A 605 19.46 -10.17 11.64
N GLU A 606 19.66 -10.73 12.84
CA GLU A 606 19.52 -12.17 13.09
C GLU A 606 18.07 -12.64 12.88
N LEU A 607 17.07 -11.85 13.32
CA LEU A 607 15.66 -12.17 13.06
C LEU A 607 15.30 -12.14 11.57
N LEU A 608 15.90 -11.23 10.79
CA LEU A 608 15.78 -11.20 9.33
C LEU A 608 16.44 -12.40 8.67
N LEU A 609 17.67 -12.74 9.08
CA LEU A 609 18.40 -13.88 8.54
C LEU A 609 17.62 -15.18 8.76
N ARG A 610 17.02 -15.34 9.95
CA ARG A 610 16.13 -16.47 10.25
C ARG A 610 14.90 -16.50 9.35
N TYR A 611 14.27 -15.36 9.12
CA TYR A 611 13.13 -15.26 8.22
C TYR A 611 13.50 -15.58 6.78
N TRP A 612 14.60 -15.03 6.28
CA TRP A 612 15.14 -15.32 4.96
C TRP A 612 15.38 -16.82 4.77
N PHE A 613 15.97 -17.50 5.76
CA PHE A 613 16.17 -18.94 5.74
C PHE A 613 14.87 -19.75 5.71
N ASP A 614 13.84 -19.33 6.45
CA ASP A 614 12.52 -19.97 6.45
C ASP A 614 11.80 -19.73 5.12
N LEU A 615 11.90 -18.52 4.57
CA LEU A 615 11.29 -18.16 3.30
C LEU A 615 11.95 -18.90 2.13
N ARG A 616 13.28 -19.01 2.13
CA ARG A 616 14.06 -19.85 1.20
C ARG A 616 13.57 -21.30 1.23
N TYR A 617 13.29 -21.82 2.42
CA TYR A 617 12.79 -23.17 2.59
C TYR A 617 11.36 -23.35 2.03
N VAL A 618 10.47 -22.43 2.36
CA VAL A 618 9.09 -22.41 1.83
C VAL A 618 9.11 -22.30 0.30
N LEU A 619 9.98 -21.46 -0.27
CA LEU A 619 10.18 -21.31 -1.71
C LEU A 619 10.56 -22.64 -2.37
N VAL A 620 11.54 -23.37 -1.83
CA VAL A 620 11.93 -24.70 -2.34
C VAL A 620 10.75 -25.68 -2.27
N LEU A 621 10.01 -25.73 -1.17
CA LEU A 621 8.86 -26.63 -1.04
C LEU A 621 7.75 -26.30 -2.04
N LEU A 622 7.51 -25.02 -2.29
CA LEU A 622 6.55 -24.55 -3.30
C LEU A 622 7.02 -24.89 -4.72
N MET A 623 8.31 -24.76 -5.02
CA MET A 623 8.88 -25.15 -6.32
C MET A 623 8.81 -26.66 -6.53
N ILE A 624 9.20 -27.48 -5.56
CA ILE A 624 9.08 -28.96 -5.63
C ILE A 624 7.63 -29.38 -5.92
N ARG A 625 6.66 -28.64 -5.39
CA ARG A 625 5.24 -28.89 -5.67
C ARG A 625 4.84 -28.58 -7.12
N GLN A 626 5.47 -27.58 -7.74
CA GLN A 626 5.15 -27.13 -9.11
C GLN A 626 5.85 -27.94 -10.21
N VAL A 627 6.89 -28.71 -9.87
CA VAL A 627 7.63 -29.56 -10.82
C VAL A 627 6.69 -30.53 -11.52
N ARG A 628 6.65 -30.49 -12.86
CA ARG A 628 5.76 -31.30 -13.71
C ARG A 628 6.46 -32.55 -14.26
N SER A 629 7.75 -32.46 -14.59
CA SER A 629 8.59 -33.59 -15.02
C SER A 629 9.86 -33.63 -14.17
N CYS A 630 10.42 -34.81 -13.91
CA CYS A 630 11.69 -34.87 -13.17
C CYS A 630 12.92 -34.76 -14.09
N ASP A 631 12.77 -34.10 -15.23
CA ASP A 631 13.89 -33.76 -16.10
C ASP A 631 14.75 -32.71 -15.39
N SER A 632 16.07 -32.95 -15.32
CA SER A 632 17.01 -32.00 -14.71
C SER A 632 17.09 -30.65 -15.45
N THR A 633 16.47 -30.57 -16.62
CA THR A 633 16.33 -29.36 -17.45
C THR A 633 15.07 -28.55 -17.11
N GLU A 634 14.17 -29.04 -16.24
CA GLU A 634 13.02 -28.24 -15.81
C GLU A 634 13.53 -27.04 -14.98
N PRO A 635 13.26 -25.80 -15.41
CA PRO A 635 13.86 -24.61 -14.81
C PRO A 635 13.44 -24.39 -13.34
N VAL A 636 12.23 -24.82 -12.98
CA VAL A 636 11.72 -24.79 -11.59
C VAL A 636 12.60 -25.67 -10.69
N LEU A 637 13.01 -26.84 -11.20
CA LEU A 637 13.81 -27.81 -10.47
C LEU A 637 15.27 -27.35 -10.35
N GLU A 638 15.81 -26.76 -11.41
CA GLU A 638 17.15 -26.15 -11.41
C GLU A 638 17.26 -25.04 -10.35
N ILE A 639 16.29 -24.12 -10.31
CA ILE A 639 16.27 -23.04 -9.32
C ILE A 639 16.06 -23.59 -7.91
N ALA A 640 15.17 -24.58 -7.73
CA ALA A 640 15.00 -25.24 -6.43
C ALA A 640 16.30 -25.90 -5.94
N LEU A 641 17.06 -26.53 -6.84
CA LEU A 641 18.36 -27.12 -6.52
C LEU A 641 19.41 -26.04 -6.22
N ALA A 642 19.45 -24.92 -6.94
CA ALA A 642 20.33 -23.80 -6.63
C ALA A 642 20.00 -23.20 -5.24
N LEU A 643 18.71 -23.02 -4.96
CA LEU A 643 18.22 -22.60 -3.64
C LEU A 643 18.51 -23.65 -2.56
N LEU A 644 18.72 -24.92 -2.86
CA LEU A 644 19.15 -25.92 -1.88
C LEU A 644 20.68 -25.94 -1.71
N ARG A 645 21.45 -25.90 -2.79
CA ARG A 645 22.91 -25.99 -2.75
C ARG A 645 23.56 -24.73 -2.19
N GLY A 646 22.93 -23.57 -2.35
CA GLY A 646 23.61 -22.30 -2.16
C GLY A 646 24.51 -21.97 -3.36
N PRO A 647 25.23 -20.84 -3.32
CA PRO A 647 26.08 -20.43 -4.44
C PRO A 647 27.18 -21.48 -4.69
N THR A 648 27.21 -22.04 -5.91
CA THR A 648 28.31 -22.93 -6.40
C THR A 648 29.42 -22.08 -7.03
N GLU A 649 30.62 -22.65 -7.28
CA GLU A 649 31.89 -21.96 -7.60
C GLU A 649 31.91 -20.86 -8.70
N ASP A 650 30.86 -20.70 -9.54
CA ASP A 650 30.69 -19.53 -10.43
C ASP A 650 30.04 -18.30 -9.73
N TRP A 651 29.69 -18.44 -8.45
CA TRP A 651 28.89 -17.50 -7.67
C TRP A 651 29.68 -17.14 -6.41
N ASN A 652 30.65 -16.22 -6.54
CA ASN A 652 31.51 -15.84 -5.44
C ASN A 652 30.81 -15.01 -4.36
N GLY A 653 30.94 -15.45 -3.11
CA GLY A 653 31.24 -14.53 -2.01
C GLY A 653 30.37 -14.60 -0.77
N ILE A 654 30.62 -15.60 0.09
CA ILE A 654 30.49 -15.65 1.57
C ILE A 654 29.94 -17.01 1.97
N ASP A 655 30.86 -17.79 2.55
CA ASP A 655 30.77 -19.13 3.11
C ASP A 655 29.97 -20.18 2.34
N ALA A 656 30.76 -21.11 1.79
CA ALA A 656 30.44 -22.51 1.52
C ALA A 656 29.93 -23.31 2.76
N GLY A 657 29.11 -22.72 3.64
CA GLY A 657 28.95 -23.17 5.04
C GLY A 657 27.58 -23.68 5.48
N MET A 658 26.59 -23.85 4.60
CA MET A 658 25.29 -24.44 4.98
C MET A 658 24.91 -25.55 4.01
N ASP A 659 25.73 -26.59 4.02
CA ASP A 659 25.48 -27.87 3.38
C ASP A 659 24.13 -28.41 3.90
N TRP A 660 23.05 -28.30 3.12
CA TRP A 660 21.73 -28.81 3.48
C TRP A 660 21.73 -30.34 3.60
N SER A 661 22.83 -30.97 3.22
CA SER A 661 23.28 -32.35 3.46
C SER A 661 23.08 -32.87 4.88
N TYR A 662 22.83 -32.00 5.87
CA TYR A 662 22.57 -32.38 7.26
C TYR A 662 21.05 -32.34 7.59
N PRO A 663 20.39 -33.51 7.74
CA PRO A 663 18.95 -33.60 7.99
C PRO A 663 18.49 -32.94 9.29
N ASP A 664 19.38 -32.82 10.28
CA ASP A 664 19.12 -32.18 11.57
C ASP A 664 18.83 -30.67 11.45
N ARG A 665 19.50 -29.97 10.53
CA ARG A 665 19.27 -28.54 10.24
C ARG A 665 17.93 -28.32 9.53
N LEU A 666 17.57 -29.22 8.62
CA LEU A 666 16.26 -29.24 7.95
C LEU A 666 15.14 -29.48 8.98
N LEU A 667 15.34 -30.45 9.89
CA LEU A 667 14.43 -30.76 10.99
C LEU A 667 14.26 -29.59 11.97
N ARG A 668 15.33 -28.88 12.33
CA ARG A 668 15.24 -27.68 13.18
C ARG A 668 14.33 -26.62 12.55
N ARG A 669 14.53 -26.32 11.27
CA ARG A 669 13.69 -25.34 10.56
C ARG A 669 12.24 -25.78 10.48
N LEU A 670 12.00 -27.06 10.24
CA LEU A 670 10.66 -27.63 10.27
C LEU A 670 9.98 -27.47 11.61
N MET A 671 10.69 -27.73 12.70
CA MET A 671 10.16 -27.50 14.03
C MET A 671 9.82 -26.04 14.26
N ARG A 672 10.66 -25.11 13.80
CA ARG A 672 10.35 -23.68 13.87
C ARG A 672 9.08 -23.35 13.10
N LEU A 673 8.90 -23.86 11.88
CA LEU A 673 7.68 -23.66 11.10
C LEU A 673 6.44 -24.29 11.76
N CYS A 674 6.62 -25.47 12.37
CA CYS A 674 5.59 -26.24 13.06
C CYS A 674 5.24 -25.73 14.48
N HIS A 675 6.09 -24.91 15.08
CA HIS A 675 5.89 -24.41 16.45
C HIS A 675 6.02 -22.89 16.57
N ALA A 676 6.19 -22.19 15.45
CA ALA A 676 6.17 -20.74 15.45
C ALA A 676 4.80 -20.22 15.87
N ARG A 677 4.81 -19.02 16.45
CA ARG A 677 3.61 -18.28 16.84
C ARG A 677 2.66 -18.14 15.65
N LEU A 678 1.36 -18.12 15.92
CA LEU A 678 0.30 -18.02 14.91
C LEU A 678 0.54 -16.85 13.94
N GLU A 679 0.99 -15.71 14.45
CA GLU A 679 1.31 -14.52 13.65
C GLU A 679 2.42 -14.73 12.62
N TYR A 680 3.42 -15.56 12.94
CA TYR A 680 4.51 -15.89 12.03
C TYR A 680 4.07 -16.88 10.97
N ARG A 681 3.32 -17.91 11.37
CA ARG A 681 2.70 -18.87 10.44
C ARG A 681 1.78 -18.19 9.44
N ALA A 682 0.91 -17.31 9.92
CA ALA A 682 0.03 -16.52 9.06
C ALA A 682 0.78 -15.69 8.02
N ARG A 683 2.03 -15.26 8.30
CA ARG A 683 2.86 -14.55 7.32
C ARG A 683 3.31 -15.48 6.19
N LEU A 684 3.86 -16.64 6.53
CA LEU A 684 4.32 -17.62 5.56
C LEU A 684 3.14 -18.25 4.78
N ASP A 685 1.99 -18.44 5.42
CA ASP A 685 0.74 -18.83 4.75
C ASP A 685 0.32 -17.82 3.69
N ARG A 686 0.49 -16.50 3.91
CA ARG A 686 0.17 -15.49 2.89
C ARG A 686 1.01 -15.66 1.62
N VAL A 687 2.30 -16.00 1.77
CA VAL A 687 3.18 -16.30 0.63
C VAL A 687 2.71 -17.57 -0.09
N CYS A 688 2.39 -18.62 0.65
CA CYS A 688 1.84 -19.86 0.07
C CYS A 688 0.54 -19.60 -0.69
N LYS A 689 -0.39 -18.85 -0.09
CA LYS A 689 -1.67 -18.47 -0.67
C LYS A 689 -1.50 -17.67 -1.97
N TYR A 690 -0.56 -16.73 -2.01
CA TYR A 690 -0.26 -15.98 -3.24
C TYR A 690 0.10 -16.94 -4.39
N VAL A 691 1.03 -17.85 -4.12
CA VAL A 691 1.51 -18.84 -5.11
C VAL A 691 0.40 -19.80 -5.53
N PHE A 692 -0.46 -20.23 -4.60
CA PHE A 692 -1.60 -21.10 -4.91
C PHE A 692 -2.66 -20.40 -5.77
N ILE A 693 -3.01 -19.14 -5.48
CA ILE A 693 -3.97 -18.37 -6.28
C ILE A 693 -3.45 -18.17 -7.71
N ARG A 694 -2.17 -17.83 -7.87
CA ARG A 694 -1.53 -17.64 -9.18
C ARG A 694 -1.36 -18.96 -9.95
N GLY A 695 -1.05 -20.05 -9.24
CA GLY A 695 -0.86 -21.39 -9.83
C GLY A 695 -2.16 -22.07 -10.27
N ALA A 696 -3.30 -21.73 -9.69
CA ALA A 696 -4.61 -22.34 -9.97
C ALA A 696 -5.16 -22.09 -11.38
N GLY A 697 -4.50 -21.26 -12.20
CA GLY A 697 -4.83 -21.08 -13.62
C GLY A 697 -4.45 -22.25 -14.53
N ARG A 698 -3.84 -23.32 -14.00
CA ARG A 698 -3.46 -24.53 -14.75
C ARG A 698 -3.79 -25.78 -13.94
N ASP A 699 -4.89 -26.47 -14.29
CA ASP A 699 -5.27 -27.85 -13.95
C ASP A 699 -4.76 -28.40 -12.60
N LEU A 700 -5.04 -27.69 -11.50
CA LEU A 700 -4.88 -28.24 -10.16
C LEU A 700 -6.28 -28.65 -9.67
N GLU A 701 -6.56 -29.95 -9.68
CA GLU A 701 -7.69 -30.51 -8.93
C GLU A 701 -7.62 -30.01 -7.49
N TYR A 702 -8.65 -29.29 -7.07
CA TYR A 702 -8.77 -28.70 -5.74
C TYR A 702 -9.03 -29.79 -4.69
N PRO A 703 -8.16 -30.03 -3.70
CA PRO A 703 -8.62 -30.54 -2.42
C PRO A 703 -9.07 -29.34 -1.57
N ASP A 704 -10.35 -29.31 -1.22
CA ASP A 704 -11.01 -28.35 -0.31
C ASP A 704 -10.07 -27.46 0.50
N PHE A 705 -9.84 -26.23 0.02
CA PHE A 705 -9.20 -25.20 0.83
C PHE A 705 -10.20 -24.72 1.87
N SER A 706 -9.94 -25.02 3.14
CA SER A 706 -10.65 -24.36 4.24
C SER A 706 -10.29 -22.87 4.25
N HIS A 707 -11.24 -22.01 4.62
CA HIS A 707 -11.04 -20.57 4.78
C HIS A 707 -10.12 -20.21 5.99
N GLY A 708 -8.94 -20.83 6.12
CA GLY A 708 -7.96 -20.52 7.17
C GLY A 708 -6.73 -21.43 7.21
N PHE A 709 -5.62 -20.91 7.78
CA PHE A 709 -4.44 -21.54 8.42
C PHE A 709 -3.86 -22.90 7.97
N THR A 710 -4.28 -23.47 6.83
CA THR A 710 -3.90 -24.83 6.38
C THR A 710 -2.92 -24.85 5.20
N ASP A 711 -2.52 -23.70 4.66
CA ASP A 711 -1.73 -23.63 3.42
C ASP A 711 -0.31 -24.19 3.57
N LEU A 712 0.39 -23.86 4.67
CA LEU A 712 1.66 -24.51 5.04
C LEU A 712 1.50 -26.03 5.25
N THR A 713 0.34 -26.49 5.73
CA THR A 713 0.12 -27.93 5.93
C THR A 713 -0.03 -28.68 4.60
N ALA A 714 -0.41 -27.99 3.52
CA ALA A 714 -0.43 -28.54 2.17
C ALA A 714 0.98 -28.82 1.61
N LEU A 715 2.03 -28.28 2.23
CA LEU A 715 3.44 -28.53 1.87
C LEU A 715 4.02 -29.81 2.50
N ARG A 716 3.22 -30.58 3.25
CA ARG A 716 3.64 -31.87 3.84
C ARG A 716 4.17 -32.87 2.81
N ARG A 717 3.61 -32.91 1.60
CA ARG A 717 4.05 -33.83 0.55
C ARG A 717 5.41 -33.42 -0.07
N PRO A 718 5.60 -32.18 -0.55
CA PRO A 718 6.92 -31.66 -0.95
C PRO A 718 8.00 -31.82 0.12
N LEU A 719 7.61 -31.65 1.38
CA LEU A 719 8.49 -31.84 2.53
C LEU A 719 9.03 -33.27 2.63
N LEU A 720 8.17 -34.27 2.52
CA LEU A 720 8.59 -35.66 2.55
C LEU A 720 9.56 -35.97 1.41
N ILE A 721 9.28 -35.46 0.21
CA ILE A 721 10.15 -35.62 -0.96
C ILE A 721 11.53 -35.02 -0.67
N LEU A 722 11.60 -33.81 -0.12
CA LEU A 722 12.85 -33.16 0.22
C LEU A 722 13.64 -33.93 1.30
N LEU A 723 12.96 -34.40 2.36
CA LEU A 723 13.57 -35.23 3.41
C LEU A 723 14.15 -36.53 2.85
N PHE A 724 13.47 -37.18 1.90
CA PHE A 724 13.97 -38.38 1.25
C PHE A 724 15.14 -38.09 0.29
N ALA A 725 15.11 -36.96 -0.41
CA ALA A 725 16.18 -36.56 -1.33
C ALA A 725 17.47 -36.17 -0.60
N VAL A 726 17.36 -35.54 0.58
CA VAL A 726 18.48 -35.03 1.37
C VAL A 726 18.99 -36.06 2.40
N ALA A 727 18.49 -37.30 2.36
CA ALA A 727 18.98 -38.40 3.19
C ALA A 727 19.94 -39.32 2.39
N PRO A 728 21.17 -38.91 2.03
CA PRO A 728 22.11 -39.83 1.42
C PRO A 728 22.77 -40.71 2.49
N THR A 729 22.62 -42.03 2.35
CA THR A 729 23.54 -43.11 2.80
C THR A 729 24.02 -43.20 4.26
N ARG A 730 23.75 -42.25 5.15
CA ARG A 730 24.07 -42.33 6.58
C ARG A 730 22.81 -42.61 7.40
N ARG A 731 22.94 -43.47 8.40
CA ARG A 731 21.86 -43.92 9.29
C ARG A 731 21.09 -42.70 9.83
N PHE A 732 19.87 -42.50 9.34
CA PHE A 732 18.90 -41.60 9.94
C PHE A 732 18.51 -42.20 11.30
N ASP A 733 19.24 -41.83 12.35
CA ASP A 733 18.97 -42.33 13.69
C ASP A 733 17.91 -41.44 14.35
N ALA A 734 16.67 -41.88 14.29
CA ALA A 734 15.55 -41.23 14.94
C ALA A 734 15.82 -41.00 16.44
N THR A 735 16.62 -41.85 17.09
CA THR A 735 16.99 -41.68 18.49
C THR A 735 18.04 -40.58 18.72
N ALA A 736 18.92 -40.29 17.76
CA ALA A 736 19.85 -39.15 17.84
C ALA A 736 19.14 -37.82 17.61
N VAL A 737 18.12 -37.82 16.74
CA VAL A 737 17.20 -36.68 16.58
C VAL A 737 16.40 -36.50 17.86
N GLU A 738 15.72 -37.53 18.35
CA GLU A 738 14.93 -37.50 19.59
C GLU A 738 15.79 -37.11 20.81
N ALA A 739 17.03 -37.60 20.93
CA ALA A 739 17.97 -37.20 21.97
C ALA A 739 18.36 -35.72 21.86
N ARG A 740 18.70 -35.21 20.66
CA ARG A 740 18.97 -33.76 20.45
C ARG A 740 17.73 -32.90 20.65
N LEU A 741 16.55 -33.40 20.28
CA LEU A 741 15.27 -32.73 20.54
C LEU A 741 14.99 -32.65 22.03
N THR A 742 15.32 -33.69 22.77
CA THR A 742 15.14 -33.77 24.23
C THR A 742 16.19 -32.93 24.95
N GLU A 743 17.44 -32.96 24.50
CA GLU A 743 18.56 -32.13 24.99
C GLU A 743 18.30 -30.64 24.76
N GLN A 744 17.75 -30.27 23.60
CA GLN A 744 17.31 -28.90 23.37
C GLN A 744 15.98 -28.59 24.08
N ALA A 745 15.07 -29.54 24.25
CA ALA A 745 13.87 -29.39 25.10
C ALA A 745 14.20 -29.16 26.59
N VAL A 746 15.39 -29.55 27.03
CA VAL A 746 15.93 -29.23 28.35
C VAL A 746 16.50 -27.80 28.41
N ILE A 747 16.96 -27.25 27.28
CA ILE A 747 17.29 -25.81 27.14
C ILE A 747 16.00 -24.97 27.00
N PHE A 748 14.92 -25.56 26.49
CA PHE A 748 13.59 -24.95 26.41
C PHE A 748 12.85 -25.10 27.75
N ASP A 749 13.14 -24.25 28.73
CA ASP A 749 12.50 -24.23 30.06
C ASP A 749 11.03 -23.73 30.06
N ASP A 750 10.29 -24.04 29.01
CA ASP A 750 8.87 -23.71 28.88
C ASP A 750 8.08 -24.99 28.55
N ARG A 751 8.23 -26.00 29.42
CA ARG A 751 7.50 -27.29 29.40
C ARG A 751 5.97 -27.10 29.37
N THR A 752 5.47 -25.92 29.73
CA THR A 752 4.05 -25.56 29.74
C THR A 752 3.54 -24.89 28.46
N ARG A 753 4.41 -24.35 27.60
CA ARG A 753 4.00 -23.71 26.33
C ARG A 753 4.27 -24.53 25.08
N PHE A 754 5.24 -25.44 25.13
CA PHE A 754 5.29 -26.53 24.16
C PHE A 754 4.10 -27.44 24.41
N GLY A 755 2.99 -27.19 23.72
CA GLY A 755 1.90 -28.14 23.57
C GLY A 755 2.44 -29.42 22.91
N LEU A 756 3.08 -30.27 23.71
CA LEU A 756 3.56 -31.60 23.35
C LEU A 756 2.42 -32.51 22.88
N ALA A 757 1.17 -32.09 23.09
CA ALA A 757 0.02 -32.69 22.45
C ALA A 757 0.15 -32.70 20.92
N ASP A 758 0.48 -31.61 20.23
CA ASP A 758 0.44 -31.59 18.74
C ASP A 758 1.75 -32.00 18.06
N GLY A 759 2.91 -31.69 18.65
CA GLY A 759 4.22 -32.14 18.13
C GLY A 759 4.47 -33.62 18.41
N GLY A 760 4.07 -34.07 19.60
CA GLY A 760 3.97 -35.48 19.95
C GLY A 760 2.92 -36.18 19.10
N PHE A 761 1.77 -35.56 18.81
CA PHE A 761 0.78 -36.13 17.89
C PHE A 761 1.28 -36.21 16.45
N LEU A 762 2.07 -35.27 15.93
CA LEU A 762 2.63 -35.40 14.59
C LEU A 762 3.66 -36.52 14.51
N LEU A 763 4.58 -36.60 15.49
CA LEU A 763 5.60 -37.66 15.55
C LEU A 763 4.98 -39.03 15.89
N GLU A 764 3.95 -39.07 16.73
CA GLU A 764 3.27 -40.27 17.19
C GLU A 764 2.15 -40.71 16.24
N ALA A 765 1.53 -39.80 15.48
CA ALA A 765 0.73 -40.13 14.29
C ALA A 765 1.64 -40.60 13.15
N TRP A 766 2.88 -40.10 13.06
CA TRP A 766 3.89 -40.65 12.16
C TRP A 766 4.29 -42.07 12.59
N LYS A 767 4.66 -42.25 13.87
CA LYS A 767 5.02 -43.55 14.45
C LYS A 767 3.82 -44.51 14.41
N GLN A 768 2.59 -44.06 14.65
CA GLN A 768 1.36 -44.85 14.51
C GLN A 768 1.02 -45.15 13.05
N ALA A 769 1.13 -44.22 12.10
CA ALA A 769 0.90 -44.51 10.69
C ALA A 769 1.92 -45.54 10.14
N LEU A 770 3.16 -45.49 10.63
CA LEU A 770 4.20 -46.48 10.34
C LEU A 770 3.91 -47.83 11.03
N ARG A 771 3.45 -47.83 12.30
CA ARG A 771 3.10 -49.04 13.08
C ARG A 771 1.81 -49.72 12.60
N HIS A 772 0.74 -48.98 12.32
CA HIS A 772 -0.54 -49.48 11.80
C HIS A 772 -0.39 -50.17 10.44
N ARG A 773 0.68 -49.85 9.72
CA ARG A 773 1.02 -50.43 8.41
C ARG A 773 2.14 -51.48 8.49
N GLY A 774 2.47 -51.95 9.70
CA GLY A 774 3.36 -53.09 9.93
C GLY A 774 4.85 -52.81 9.70
N ILE A 775 5.31 -51.56 9.79
CA ILE A 775 6.71 -51.18 9.58
C ILE A 775 7.43 -51.15 10.95
N PRO A 776 8.32 -52.10 11.26
CA PRO A 776 9.03 -52.11 12.53
C PRO A 776 10.11 -51.01 12.56
N LEU A 777 10.06 -50.17 13.60
CA LEU A 777 11.09 -49.19 13.96
C LEU A 777 12.31 -49.90 14.57
N ARG A 778 13.05 -50.66 13.76
CA ARG A 778 14.43 -51.06 14.07
C ARG A 778 15.35 -50.71 12.92
N ARG A 779 16.49 -50.12 13.28
CA ARG A 779 17.62 -49.70 12.44
C ARG A 779 17.90 -50.74 11.35
N ASP A 780 17.36 -50.57 10.16
CA ASP A 780 17.86 -51.32 9.02
C ASP A 780 17.35 -50.80 7.67
N ILE A 781 18.10 -51.17 6.64
CA ILE A 781 17.84 -51.09 5.19
C ILE A 781 16.40 -51.56 4.80
N SER A 782 15.68 -52.17 5.73
CA SER A 782 14.26 -52.54 5.67
C SER A 782 13.32 -51.34 5.48
N VAL A 783 13.60 -50.16 6.03
CA VAL A 783 12.73 -48.96 5.87
C VAL A 783 12.79 -48.45 4.43
N VAL A 784 13.98 -48.37 3.83
CA VAL A 784 14.15 -48.02 2.42
C VAL A 784 13.55 -49.09 1.51
N ARG A 785 13.68 -50.40 1.84
CA ARG A 785 13.03 -51.49 1.09
C ARG A 785 11.51 -51.59 1.30
N ALA A 786 10.99 -51.11 2.44
CA ALA A 786 9.56 -51.09 2.74
C ALA A 786 8.89 -49.88 2.09
N ILE A 787 9.53 -48.71 2.10
CA ILE A 787 9.09 -47.52 1.37
C ILE A 787 9.20 -47.75 -0.15
N ARG A 788 10.24 -48.46 -0.62
CA ARG A 788 10.33 -48.95 -2.01
C ARG A 788 9.20 -49.92 -2.36
N ARG A 789 8.84 -50.85 -1.46
CA ARG A 789 7.70 -51.76 -1.63
C ARG A 789 6.34 -51.07 -1.56
N GLU A 790 6.25 -49.98 -0.82
CA GLU A 790 5.01 -49.21 -0.66
C GLU A 790 4.80 -48.20 -1.79
N LEU A 791 5.88 -47.53 -2.26
CA LEU A 791 5.91 -46.81 -3.53
C LEU A 791 5.59 -47.74 -4.71
N GLN A 792 6.02 -49.02 -4.64
CA GLN A 792 5.65 -50.07 -5.59
C GLN A 792 4.21 -50.60 -5.42
N ARG A 793 3.53 -50.37 -4.29
CA ARG A 793 2.13 -50.80 -4.08
C ARG A 793 1.12 -49.70 -4.38
N SER A 794 1.50 -48.44 -4.17
CA SER A 794 0.77 -47.27 -4.67
C SER A 794 0.78 -47.16 -6.22
N LEU A 795 1.50 -48.04 -6.92
CA LEU A 795 1.52 -48.24 -8.39
C LEU A 795 0.17 -48.63 -9.03
N ARG A 796 -0.95 -48.66 -8.29
CA ARG A 796 -2.29 -48.93 -8.85
C ARG A 796 -2.97 -47.70 -9.45
N ASN A 797 -2.42 -46.51 -9.27
CA ASN A 797 -2.90 -45.29 -9.92
C ASN A 797 -2.00 -44.94 -11.11
N SER A 798 -2.56 -44.84 -12.32
CA SER A 798 -1.81 -44.76 -13.58
C SER A 798 -0.94 -43.51 -13.70
N GLU A 799 -1.33 -42.40 -13.09
CA GLU A 799 -0.57 -41.14 -13.10
C GLU A 799 0.60 -41.14 -12.09
N ALA A 800 0.46 -41.86 -10.97
CA ALA A 800 1.53 -42.02 -9.98
C ALA A 800 2.69 -42.89 -10.48
N ARG A 801 2.44 -43.71 -11.52
CA ARG A 801 3.40 -44.68 -12.07
C ARG A 801 4.57 -44.00 -12.78
N VAL A 802 4.27 -43.01 -13.63
CA VAL A 802 5.27 -42.21 -14.33
C VAL A 802 6.11 -41.44 -13.31
N TRP A 803 5.45 -40.77 -12.36
CA TRP A 803 6.06 -39.94 -11.32
C TRP A 803 7.00 -40.70 -10.37
N VAL A 804 6.62 -41.91 -9.93
CA VAL A 804 7.47 -42.76 -9.06
C VAL A 804 8.66 -43.33 -9.82
N GLU A 805 8.50 -43.70 -11.10
CA GLU A 805 9.63 -44.09 -11.94
C GLU A 805 10.61 -42.94 -12.15
N THR A 806 10.12 -41.69 -12.24
CA THR A 806 10.98 -40.50 -12.39
C THR A 806 11.73 -40.14 -11.11
N VAL A 807 11.09 -40.23 -9.93
CA VAL A 807 11.77 -40.03 -8.62
C VAL A 807 12.79 -41.15 -8.34
N LEU A 808 12.49 -42.39 -8.74
CA LEU A 808 13.44 -43.51 -8.64
C LEU A 808 14.59 -43.41 -9.67
N GLN A 809 14.36 -42.78 -10.83
CA GLN A 809 15.42 -42.39 -11.77
C GLN A 809 16.29 -41.27 -11.17
N TRP A 810 15.70 -40.29 -10.49
CA TRP A 810 16.41 -39.23 -9.75
C TRP A 810 17.39 -39.79 -8.73
N ILE A 811 16.97 -40.80 -7.95
CA ILE A 811 17.82 -41.50 -6.98
C ILE A 811 18.94 -42.31 -7.67
N LYS A 812 18.74 -42.76 -8.90
CA LYS A 812 19.74 -43.49 -9.70
C LYS A 812 20.76 -42.58 -10.40
N VAL A 813 20.43 -41.31 -10.64
CA VAL A 813 21.26 -40.34 -11.39
C VAL A 813 22.17 -39.50 -10.49
N LEU A 814 21.97 -39.54 -9.16
CA LEU A 814 22.96 -39.01 -8.19
C LEU A 814 24.32 -39.71 -8.42
N PRO A 815 25.38 -38.97 -8.79
CA PRO A 815 26.58 -39.58 -9.34
C PRO A 815 27.31 -40.43 -8.30
N SER A 816 27.35 -41.74 -8.54
CA SER A 816 28.27 -42.69 -7.90
C SER A 816 29.73 -42.54 -8.39
N ARG A 817 30.13 -41.33 -8.81
CA ARG A 817 31.46 -41.04 -9.36
C ARG A 817 32.10 -39.86 -8.64
N VAL A 818 32.32 -40.03 -7.35
CA VAL A 818 33.54 -39.54 -6.70
C VAL A 818 34.29 -40.80 -6.30
N LYS A 819 35.35 -41.15 -7.04
CA LYS A 819 36.31 -42.14 -6.57
C LYS A 819 36.96 -41.53 -5.34
N TRP A 820 36.54 -41.98 -4.17
CA TRP A 820 37.33 -41.78 -2.96
C TRP A 820 38.57 -42.65 -3.13
N GLU A 821 39.72 -42.03 -3.39
CA GLU A 821 40.98 -42.70 -3.12
C GLU A 821 41.01 -42.99 -1.60
N PRO A 822 41.25 -44.24 -1.19
CA PRO A 822 41.39 -44.54 0.22
C PRO A 822 42.65 -43.81 0.71
N MET A 823 42.50 -42.89 1.68
CA MET A 823 43.64 -42.43 2.46
C MET A 823 44.34 -43.66 3.05
N GLU A 824 45.63 -43.82 2.75
CA GLU A 824 46.48 -44.79 3.43
C GLU A 824 46.42 -44.56 4.95
N PRO A 825 46.35 -45.62 5.76
CA PRO A 825 46.45 -45.49 7.20
C PRO A 825 47.84 -44.95 7.54
N ILE A 826 47.88 -43.81 8.23
CA ILE A 826 49.09 -43.28 8.86
C ILE A 826 49.64 -44.38 9.78
N LYS A 827 50.81 -44.91 9.41
CA LYS A 827 51.60 -45.82 10.24
C LYS A 827 52.25 -45.07 11.38
N ASP A 828 52.41 -45.79 12.48
CA ASP A 828 53.16 -45.43 13.68
C ASP A 828 54.43 -44.62 13.40
N ILE A 829 54.62 -43.56 14.18
CA ILE A 829 55.95 -43.09 14.56
C ILE A 829 55.96 -43.04 16.09
N ASP A 830 56.48 -44.12 16.66
CA ASP A 830 57.18 -44.11 17.95
C ASP A 830 58.36 -43.12 17.87
N GLY A 831 58.59 -42.36 18.94
CA GLY A 831 59.75 -41.48 19.05
C GLY A 831 59.73 -40.58 20.28
N TYR A 832 59.89 -41.18 21.46
CA TYR A 832 60.52 -40.52 22.61
C TYR A 832 62.00 -40.99 22.61
N ASP A 833 62.96 -40.07 22.48
CA ASP A 833 64.10 -39.92 23.42
C ASP A 833 65.15 -38.86 22.98
N GLU A 834 65.64 -38.16 24.02
CA GLU A 834 66.96 -37.50 24.22
C GLU A 834 67.40 -36.33 23.31
N ASP A 835 67.10 -35.09 23.71
CA ASP A 835 68.02 -34.13 24.38
C ASP A 835 67.31 -32.79 24.70
#